data_AF-A0A4U6XFC5-F1
#
_entry.id   AF-A0A4U6XFC5-F1
#
_cell.length_a   1.000
_cell.length_b   1.000
_cell.length_c   1.000
_cell.angle_alpha   90.00
_cell.angle_beta   90.00
_cell.angle_gamma   90.00
#
_symmetry.space_group_name_H-M   'P 1'
#
loop_
_entity.id
_entity.type
_entity.pdbx_description
1 polymer ?
#
loop_
_entity_poly.entity_id
_entity_poly.type
_entity_poly.pdbx_seq_one_letter_code
_entity_poly.pdbx_strand_id
1 'polypeptide(L)'
;MSEPRLPNSPSAAADTAGDVLERRKTEVIRKAAANLPSDDGDPIRLKKLEIMEKVLASFEDTNMNSDYLDEIDNFHSYRYQPLTPTLAYLDKIEERLQILKDIKATKLKYNDPEIPPEALPTEIITRVVWAAFMAAPIDALRNLLNNMRSGRALERDKKRCVLLGTTDPHVAHIFSHAAISHVSMYRSKLGCLSTIWGEARIKRYQEAHGGSLDVPQNMLSLNYTVHHRWDKAQVAIEPIGQPNNSTIRIRLHILEDTKLRSLRRKRDPSRDEFQWRNDLAQDPREILKPFMDQFSSHSPLELRLVSSVTQHVVRDGHIFDIKARNPALLPSYELLDLQYRISSPPTASDLELRKNDAIRKLAAHLPDHDDADSTRLKKLAIVEKLLASFDDPNMSPFFLDEIESFHSHPPLRPAPAYLGDVELRLQLLRDIKNTKLKREQDSSLPRKYLPAALITANVWAVFIAAPIEALQALLRRMQNGEMRYEHLREGLKSIEDNLPTIMKISRQKHPPPKLLVALTSSTLDLASQIPASRPVAVPYASAYCSKLSCLGFIWEWTRIERYRQQYGYDEDEQNATDRTPNIISLNPIVRHRWDKSQITFEPVHKPDDHTIRWRNDLATDPRKFLDPFVNDKLVTEGPLEIRVGSSVTQHTARDGYVFDITSEDPALLPSYDVLDLRYRIDLMAALVGAGEGSGDAVSSSTAEWECGSSAASGCSREDV
;
A
#
# COMPACT_ATOMS: atom_id res chain seq x y z
N MET A 1 44.78 14.39 89.28
CA MET A 1 43.36 14.72 89.17
C MET A 1 43.24 15.65 87.98
N SER A 2 42.61 15.18 86.91
CA SER A 2 42.64 15.80 85.59
C SER A 2 41.24 16.33 85.25
N GLU A 3 41.17 17.58 84.78
CA GLU A 3 39.95 18.22 84.26
C GLU A 3 39.53 17.66 82.89
N PRO A 4 38.23 17.63 82.56
CA PRO A 4 37.74 17.10 81.29
C PRO A 4 37.67 18.19 80.20
N ARG A 5 38.07 17.82 78.98
CA ARG A 5 37.91 18.63 77.75
C ARG A 5 36.56 18.37 77.08
N LEU A 6 35.97 19.45 76.57
CA LEU A 6 34.79 19.48 75.69
C LEU A 6 35.04 18.80 74.33
N PRO A 7 34.00 18.23 73.68
CA PRO A 7 34.11 17.65 72.35
C PRO A 7 33.85 18.70 71.25
N ASN A 8 34.75 18.74 70.26
CA ASN A 8 34.55 19.46 69.00
C ASN A 8 34.26 18.45 67.87
N SER A 9 33.20 18.76 67.11
CA SER A 9 33.07 18.61 65.66
C SER A 9 32.47 17.34 65.04
N PRO A 10 31.81 17.49 63.86
CA PRO A 10 30.71 16.64 63.41
C PRO A 10 31.11 15.55 62.40
N SER A 11 30.23 14.56 62.32
CA SER A 11 30.21 13.43 61.41
C SER A 11 30.25 13.85 59.93
N ALA A 12 31.26 13.36 59.20
CA ALA A 12 31.28 13.35 57.74
C ALA A 12 30.63 12.04 57.25
N ALA A 13 29.44 12.14 56.65
CA ALA A 13 28.81 11.04 55.94
C ALA A 13 29.60 10.78 54.64
N ALA A 14 29.97 9.52 54.41
CA ALA A 14 30.60 9.09 53.17
C ALA A 14 29.55 9.04 52.05
N ASP A 15 29.59 10.01 51.13
CA ASP A 15 28.83 9.97 49.87
C ASP A 15 29.30 8.75 49.06
N THR A 16 28.38 7.85 48.73
CA THR A 16 28.71 6.68 47.91
C THR A 16 28.93 7.11 46.46
N ALA A 17 29.86 6.45 45.74
CA ALA A 17 30.22 6.81 44.37
C ALA A 17 29.04 6.84 43.38
N GLY A 18 27.94 6.12 43.69
CA GLY A 18 26.69 6.16 42.93
C GLY A 18 25.97 7.52 43.00
N ASP A 19 25.95 8.16 44.18
CA ASP A 19 25.28 9.45 44.35
C ASP A 19 26.00 10.58 43.62
N VAL A 20 27.33 10.48 43.49
CA VAL A 20 28.15 11.46 42.76
C VAL A 20 27.89 11.38 41.25
N LEU A 21 27.72 10.17 40.71
CA LEU A 21 27.45 9.96 39.28
C LEU A 21 26.04 10.46 38.91
N GLU A 22 25.03 10.16 39.72
CA GLU A 22 23.66 10.62 39.48
C GLU A 22 23.53 12.14 39.61
N ARG A 23 24.23 12.77 40.58
CA ARG A 23 24.30 14.23 40.66
C ARG A 23 24.95 14.84 39.42
N ARG A 24 26.03 14.24 38.89
CA ARG A 24 26.68 14.72 37.66
C ARG A 24 25.82 14.53 36.40
N LYS A 25 25.09 13.42 36.26
CA LYS A 25 24.12 13.23 35.17
C LYS A 25 23.05 14.32 35.20
N THR A 26 22.48 14.58 36.38
CA THR A 26 21.46 15.62 36.58
C THR A 26 22.01 17.01 36.22
N GLU A 27 23.27 17.28 36.55
CA GLU A 27 23.93 18.55 36.24
C GLU A 27 24.19 18.75 34.74
N VAL A 28 24.60 17.71 34.00
CA VAL A 28 24.77 17.77 32.54
C VAL A 28 23.43 18.02 31.84
N ILE A 29 22.36 17.34 32.29
CA ILE A 29 20.99 17.58 31.79
C ILE A 29 20.56 19.02 32.07
N ARG A 30 20.82 19.54 33.28
CA ARG A 30 20.51 20.92 33.67
C ARG A 30 21.25 21.96 32.82
N LYS A 31 22.54 21.75 32.55
CA LYS A 31 23.36 22.62 31.69
C LYS A 31 22.91 22.56 30.22
N ALA A 32 22.57 21.38 29.72
CA ALA A 32 22.03 21.22 28.36
C ALA A 32 20.68 21.95 28.20
N ALA A 33 19.82 21.91 29.22
CA ALA A 33 18.55 22.63 29.23
C ALA A 33 18.72 24.17 29.28
N ALA A 34 19.77 24.66 29.94
CA ALA A 34 20.05 26.10 30.10
C ALA A 34 20.61 26.78 28.84
N ASN A 35 21.24 26.02 27.92
CA ASN A 35 21.87 26.56 26.71
C ASN A 35 20.93 26.57 25.47
N LEU A 36 19.66 26.19 25.62
CA LEU A 36 18.66 26.24 24.56
C LEU A 36 17.88 27.57 24.61
N PRO A 37 17.66 28.27 23.48
CA PRO A 37 16.97 29.56 23.48
C PRO A 37 15.54 29.44 24.04
N SER A 38 15.20 30.41 24.90
CA SER A 38 13.99 30.48 25.73
C SER A 38 12.75 30.95 24.97
N ASP A 39 12.36 30.24 23.89
CA ASP A 39 11.03 30.42 23.32
C ASP A 39 10.12 29.29 23.85
N ASP A 40 9.26 29.63 24.82
CA ASP A 40 8.55 28.70 25.70
C ASP A 40 7.36 27.97 25.06
N GLY A 41 7.43 27.73 23.75
CA GLY A 41 6.38 27.05 22.99
C GLY A 41 6.84 26.11 21.88
N ASP A 42 8.15 25.90 21.67
CA ASP A 42 8.61 25.12 20.53
C ASP A 42 8.48 23.59 20.75
N PRO A 43 7.57 22.89 20.04
CA PRO A 43 7.44 21.43 20.14
C PRO A 43 8.73 20.69 19.71
N ILE A 44 9.63 21.33 18.96
CA ILE A 44 10.94 20.78 18.60
C ILE A 44 11.87 20.72 19.83
N ARG A 45 11.74 21.64 20.78
CA ARG A 45 12.51 21.65 22.04
C ARG A 45 12.16 20.43 22.89
N LEU A 46 10.87 20.15 23.06
CA LEU A 46 10.39 18.99 23.83
C LEU A 46 10.83 17.67 23.18
N LYS A 47 10.76 17.59 21.83
CA LYS A 47 11.23 16.42 21.08
C LYS A 47 12.75 16.20 21.22
N LYS A 48 13.55 17.27 21.20
CA LYS A 48 15.01 17.20 21.39
C LYS A 48 15.39 16.73 22.80
N LEU A 49 14.71 17.24 23.82
CA LEU A 49 14.91 16.81 25.21
C LEU A 49 14.49 15.35 25.41
N GLU A 50 13.35 14.92 24.85
CA GLU A 50 12.90 13.53 24.89
C GLU A 50 13.90 12.57 24.20
N ILE A 51 14.49 12.98 23.07
CA ILE A 51 15.52 12.20 22.37
C ILE A 51 16.82 12.14 23.17
N MET A 52 17.26 13.27 23.75
CA MET A 52 18.46 13.28 24.60
C MET A 52 18.28 12.41 25.84
N GLU A 53 17.09 12.44 26.46
CA GLU A 53 16.74 11.59 27.60
C GLU A 53 16.75 10.11 27.21
N LYS A 54 16.15 9.74 26.06
CA LYS A 54 16.19 8.35 25.55
C LYS A 54 17.58 7.87 25.19
N VAL A 55 18.41 8.75 24.62
CA VAL A 55 19.80 8.44 24.29
C VAL A 55 20.60 8.23 25.59
N LEU A 56 20.48 9.12 26.57
CA LEU A 56 21.13 9.00 27.88
C LEU A 56 20.65 7.78 28.68
N ALA A 57 19.36 7.47 28.64
CA ALA A 57 18.78 6.27 29.25
C ALA A 57 19.24 4.97 28.56
N SER A 58 19.58 5.01 27.26
CA SER A 58 20.14 3.85 26.56
C SER A 58 21.60 3.55 26.92
N PHE A 59 22.25 4.40 27.73
CA PHE A 59 23.64 4.29 28.19
C PHE A 59 23.77 3.74 29.64
N GLU A 60 22.87 2.89 30.12
CA GLU A 60 22.99 2.18 31.42
C GLU A 60 24.10 1.09 31.42
N ASP A 61 25.33 1.45 31.04
CA ASP A 61 26.51 0.62 31.20
C ASP A 61 27.25 1.03 32.49
N THR A 62 27.43 0.09 33.42
CA THR A 62 28.05 0.31 34.74
C THR A 62 29.55 0.60 34.68
N ASN A 63 30.17 0.52 33.49
CA ASN A 63 31.60 0.78 33.27
C ASN A 63 31.94 2.21 32.79
N MET A 64 30.99 3.17 32.81
CA MET A 64 31.30 4.56 32.43
C MET A 64 32.13 5.30 33.49
N ASN A 65 33.34 5.70 33.11
CA ASN A 65 34.27 6.50 33.91
C ASN A 65 33.87 7.99 33.92
N SER A 66 34.11 8.68 35.05
CA SER A 66 33.99 10.12 35.30
C SER A 66 34.44 11.01 34.13
N ASP A 67 35.55 10.62 33.47
CA ASP A 67 36.17 11.37 32.38
C ASP A 67 35.25 11.55 31.16
N TYR A 68 34.22 10.71 31.00
CA TYR A 68 33.23 10.80 29.93
C TYR A 68 32.27 11.99 30.09
N LEU A 69 31.95 12.37 31.34
CA LEU A 69 31.07 13.51 31.61
C LEU A 69 31.79 14.84 31.39
N ASP A 70 33.10 14.89 31.66
CA ASP A 70 33.94 16.06 31.44
C ASP A 70 34.15 16.36 29.95
N GLU A 71 34.19 15.34 29.09
CA GLU A 71 34.21 15.51 27.63
C GLU A 71 32.90 16.05 27.04
N ILE A 72 31.75 15.63 27.58
CA ILE A 72 30.44 16.18 27.17
C ILE A 72 30.33 17.65 27.60
N ASP A 73 30.76 17.98 28.83
CA ASP A 73 30.82 19.36 29.32
C ASP A 73 31.76 20.23 28.45
N ASN A 74 32.89 19.68 27.99
CA ASN A 74 33.81 20.35 27.07
C ASN A 74 33.24 20.54 25.66
N PHE A 75 32.45 19.59 25.15
CA PHE A 75 31.80 19.68 23.84
C PHE A 75 30.78 20.84 23.79
N HIS A 76 30.17 21.18 24.93
CA HIS A 76 29.25 22.31 25.07
C HIS A 76 29.93 23.69 25.08
N SER A 77 31.26 23.76 25.27
CA SER A 77 32.01 25.03 25.31
C SER A 77 32.29 25.64 23.94
N TYR A 78 32.07 24.89 22.84
CA TYR A 78 32.25 25.40 21.49
C TYR A 78 31.05 26.24 21.03
N ARG A 79 31.27 27.54 20.78
CA ARG A 79 30.27 28.46 20.21
C ARG A 79 29.79 27.95 18.86
N TYR A 80 28.52 27.53 18.79
CA TYR A 80 27.84 27.17 17.56
C TYR A 80 27.70 28.38 16.62
N GLN A 81 28.23 28.27 15.40
CA GLN A 81 27.65 28.98 14.25
C GLN A 81 26.34 28.26 13.87
N PRO A 82 25.27 28.99 13.48
CA PRO A 82 24.00 28.39 13.12
C PRO A 82 24.16 27.64 11.79
N LEU A 83 24.42 26.34 11.89
CA LEU A 83 24.34 25.43 10.77
C LEU A 83 22.85 25.22 10.46
N THR A 84 22.32 25.99 9.51
CA THR A 84 21.19 25.57 8.68
C THR A 84 21.71 24.64 7.59
N PRO A 85 21.88 23.36 7.93
CA PRO A 85 21.18 22.31 7.22
C PRO A 85 20.34 21.52 8.22
N THR A 86 19.10 21.23 7.83
CA THR A 86 18.23 20.22 8.45
C THR A 86 19.10 19.04 8.90
N LEU A 87 19.09 18.71 10.19
CA LEU A 87 19.92 17.67 10.81
C LEU A 87 19.52 16.30 10.26
N ALA A 88 19.87 16.00 9.01
CA ALA A 88 19.52 14.78 8.28
C ALA A 88 20.08 13.50 8.94
N TYR A 89 20.98 13.67 9.92
CA TYR A 89 21.49 12.58 10.75
C TYR A 89 20.55 12.18 11.90
N LEU A 90 19.61 13.05 12.30
CA LEU A 90 18.58 12.74 13.30
C LEU A 90 17.30 12.13 12.68
N ASP A 91 17.13 12.26 11.36
CA ASP A 91 16.02 11.61 10.67
C ASP A 91 16.16 10.09 10.73
N LYS A 92 15.05 9.41 11.06
CA LYS A 92 14.92 7.95 11.15
C LYS A 92 15.93 7.32 12.13
N ILE A 93 16.13 7.97 13.28
CA ILE A 93 17.03 7.51 14.35
C ILE A 93 16.76 6.06 14.74
N GLU A 94 15.50 5.65 14.85
CA GLU A 94 15.13 4.27 15.19
C GLU A 94 15.59 3.27 14.14
N GLU A 95 15.47 3.61 12.85
CA GLU A 95 15.93 2.76 11.75
C GLU A 95 17.47 2.66 11.76
N ARG A 96 18.17 3.76 11.97
CA ARG A 96 19.64 3.77 12.10
C ARG A 96 20.11 2.89 13.25
N LEU A 97 19.48 3.03 14.42
CA LEU A 97 19.75 2.19 15.58
C LEU A 97 19.49 0.71 15.29
N GLN A 98 18.43 0.39 14.55
CA GLN A 98 18.15 -0.99 14.15
C GLN A 98 19.20 -1.54 13.19
N ILE A 99 19.63 -0.76 12.18
CA ILE A 99 20.71 -1.17 11.25
C ILE A 99 21.99 -1.43 12.03
N LEU A 100 22.32 -0.61 13.02
CA LEU A 100 23.53 -0.80 13.83
C LEU A 100 23.45 -2.01 14.75
N LYS A 101 22.28 -2.30 15.33
CA LYS A 101 22.04 -3.55 16.06
C LYS A 101 22.24 -4.76 15.15
N ASP A 102 21.73 -4.69 13.92
CA ASP A 102 21.87 -5.76 12.93
C ASP A 102 23.33 -5.93 12.47
N ILE A 103 24.06 -4.84 12.22
CA ILE A 103 25.50 -4.86 11.90
C ILE A 103 26.27 -5.48 13.07
N LYS A 104 26.02 -5.05 14.32
CA LYS A 104 26.68 -5.60 15.52
C LYS A 104 26.42 -7.09 15.69
N ALA A 105 25.18 -7.54 15.48
CA ALA A 105 24.81 -8.96 15.54
C ALA A 105 25.40 -9.79 14.39
N THR A 106 25.88 -9.15 13.33
CA THR A 106 26.49 -9.81 12.19
C THR A 106 27.91 -10.28 12.54
N LYS A 107 28.03 -11.54 12.98
CA LYS A 107 29.30 -12.30 12.99
C LYS A 107 30.13 -12.09 11.71
N LEU A 108 31.30 -11.48 11.83
CA LEU A 108 32.25 -11.28 10.75
C LEU A 108 33.32 -12.38 10.82
N LYS A 109 33.82 -12.82 9.66
CA LYS A 109 35.01 -13.66 9.62
C LYS A 109 36.25 -12.79 9.58
N TYR A 110 37.25 -13.19 10.33
CA TYR A 110 38.61 -12.71 10.16
C TYR A 110 39.27 -13.44 8.98
N ASN A 111 40.34 -12.86 8.45
CA ASN A 111 41.13 -13.50 7.39
C ASN A 111 41.76 -14.84 7.87
N ASP A 112 41.88 -15.01 9.17
CA ASP A 112 42.31 -16.25 9.80
C ASP A 112 41.15 -17.25 9.91
N PRO A 113 41.21 -18.41 9.23
CA PRO A 113 40.17 -19.42 9.27
C PRO A 113 40.07 -20.16 10.62
N GLU A 114 41.06 -20.04 11.51
CA GLU A 114 41.05 -20.68 12.83
C GLU A 114 40.24 -19.88 13.86
N ILE A 115 40.06 -18.57 13.64
CA ILE A 115 39.28 -17.72 14.53
C ILE A 115 37.78 -17.91 14.21
N PRO A 116 36.96 -18.39 15.17
CA PRO A 116 35.54 -18.54 14.94
C PRO A 116 34.89 -17.19 14.60
N PRO A 117 33.84 -17.16 13.76
CA PRO A 117 33.15 -15.93 13.44
C PRO A 117 32.54 -15.34 14.72
N GLU A 118 33.05 -14.18 15.14
CA GLU A 118 32.55 -13.44 16.30
C GLU A 118 31.75 -12.22 15.84
N ALA A 119 30.77 -11.82 16.66
CA ALA A 119 30.10 -10.54 16.49
C ALA A 119 31.14 -9.41 16.52
N LEU A 120 30.85 -8.28 15.89
CA LEU A 120 31.75 -7.12 15.95
C LEU A 120 32.10 -6.84 17.41
N PRO A 121 33.40 -6.94 17.81
CA PRO A 121 33.82 -6.67 19.17
C PRO A 121 33.36 -5.27 19.56
N THR A 122 32.85 -5.13 20.78
CA THR A 122 32.29 -3.87 21.27
C THR A 122 33.35 -2.77 21.26
N GLU A 123 34.62 -3.16 21.36
CA GLU A 123 35.82 -2.34 21.32
C GLU A 123 36.06 -1.68 19.96
N ILE A 124 35.60 -2.31 18.85
CA ILE A 124 35.74 -1.77 17.49
C ILE A 124 34.71 -0.66 17.23
N ILE A 125 33.56 -0.71 17.91
CA ILE A 125 32.51 0.29 17.77
C ILE A 125 32.83 1.50 18.66
N THR A 126 33.95 2.17 18.33
CA THR A 126 34.38 3.40 19.00
C THR A 126 33.37 4.53 18.77
N ARG A 127 33.46 5.59 19.58
CA ARG A 127 32.64 6.80 19.41
C ARG A 127 32.77 7.41 18.00
N VAL A 128 33.96 7.32 17.39
CA VAL A 128 34.23 7.81 16.03
C VAL A 128 33.47 6.98 15.00
N VAL A 129 33.47 5.66 15.14
CA VAL A 129 32.71 4.74 14.27
C VAL A 129 31.21 4.97 14.43
N TRP A 130 30.72 5.15 15.66
CA TRP A 130 29.32 5.52 15.94
C TRP A 130 28.94 6.83 15.28
N ALA A 131 29.75 7.89 15.46
CA ALA A 131 29.50 9.19 14.85
C ALA A 131 29.50 9.11 13.31
N ALA A 132 30.42 8.33 12.73
CA ALA A 132 30.46 8.10 11.29
C ALA A 132 29.20 7.40 10.78
N PHE A 133 28.70 6.38 11.49
CA PHE A 133 27.45 5.71 11.13
C PHE A 133 26.23 6.64 11.27
N MET A 134 26.19 7.46 12.30
CA MET A 134 25.10 8.42 12.51
C MET A 134 25.09 9.52 11.45
N ALA A 135 26.27 9.98 11.03
CA ALA A 135 26.42 10.98 9.98
C ALA A 135 26.23 10.41 8.56
N ALA A 136 26.44 9.11 8.34
CA ALA A 136 26.31 8.49 7.03
C ALA A 136 24.87 8.58 6.49
N PRO A 137 24.66 8.71 5.17
CA PRO A 137 23.33 8.56 4.57
C PRO A 137 22.73 7.20 4.92
N ILE A 138 21.43 7.16 5.25
CA ILE A 138 20.78 5.91 5.68
C ILE A 138 20.85 4.81 4.60
N ASP A 139 20.82 5.19 3.33
CA ASP A 139 20.94 4.23 2.22
C ASP A 139 22.34 3.63 2.12
N ALA A 140 23.39 4.37 2.50
CA ALA A 140 24.74 3.83 2.60
C ALA A 140 24.85 2.77 3.72
N LEU A 141 24.17 3.00 4.85
CA LEU A 141 24.10 2.03 5.95
C LEU A 141 23.34 0.76 5.53
N ARG A 142 22.20 0.92 4.84
CA ARG A 142 21.43 -0.19 4.28
C ARG A 142 22.28 -0.99 3.29
N ASN A 143 22.99 -0.32 2.39
CA ASN A 143 23.89 -0.96 1.43
C ASN A 143 25.03 -1.71 2.12
N LEU A 144 25.63 -1.15 3.18
CA LEU A 144 26.65 -1.83 3.97
C LEU A 144 26.11 -3.11 4.60
N LEU A 145 24.94 -3.03 5.27
CA LEU A 145 24.30 -4.18 5.89
C LEU A 145 23.92 -5.25 4.85
N ASN A 146 23.37 -4.84 3.71
CA ASN A 146 23.04 -5.73 2.59
C ASN A 146 24.31 -6.42 2.07
N ASN A 147 25.41 -5.68 1.88
CA ASN A 147 26.69 -6.25 1.44
C ASN A 147 27.23 -7.28 2.45
N MET A 148 27.11 -7.02 3.75
CA MET A 148 27.50 -7.99 4.78
C MET A 148 26.63 -9.25 4.73
N ARG A 149 25.31 -9.11 4.50
CA ARG A 149 24.36 -10.23 4.42
C ARG A 149 24.56 -11.06 3.15
N SER A 150 24.64 -10.40 1.99
CA SER A 150 24.96 -11.01 0.70
C SER A 150 26.34 -11.68 0.72
N GLY A 151 27.32 -11.08 1.41
CA GLY A 151 28.65 -11.65 1.63
C GLY A 151 28.60 -13.03 2.28
N ARG A 152 27.68 -13.27 3.22
CA ARG A 152 27.51 -14.59 3.85
C ARG A 152 26.94 -15.65 2.92
N ALA A 153 25.98 -15.27 2.07
CA ALA A 153 25.46 -16.16 1.03
C ALA A 153 26.58 -16.53 0.04
N LEU A 154 27.38 -15.54 -0.38
CA LEU A 154 28.56 -15.76 -1.22
C LEU A 154 29.59 -16.68 -0.54
N GLU A 155 29.90 -16.45 0.73
CA GLU A 155 30.83 -17.30 1.47
C GLU A 155 30.35 -18.74 1.60
N ARG A 156 29.06 -18.94 1.92
CA ARG A 156 28.42 -20.26 1.94
C ARG A 156 28.64 -20.97 0.60
N ASP A 157 28.43 -20.24 -0.49
CA ASP A 157 28.51 -20.74 -1.86
C ASP A 157 29.95 -20.70 -2.43
N LYS A 158 30.96 -20.48 -1.57
CA LYS A 158 32.38 -20.42 -1.92
C LYS A 158 32.70 -19.42 -3.04
N LYS A 159 31.99 -18.28 -3.05
CA LYS A 159 32.04 -17.23 -4.07
C LYS A 159 31.85 -17.80 -5.49
N ARG A 160 30.98 -18.80 -5.63
CA ARG A 160 30.65 -19.43 -6.90
C ARG A 160 29.15 -19.52 -7.10
N CYS A 161 28.72 -19.62 -8.35
CA CYS A 161 27.33 -19.94 -8.67
C CYS A 161 26.99 -21.34 -8.13
N VAL A 162 25.94 -21.48 -7.33
CA VAL A 162 25.56 -22.78 -6.74
C VAL A 162 25.14 -23.82 -7.78
N LEU A 163 24.67 -23.40 -8.94
CA LEU A 163 24.27 -24.30 -10.03
C LEU A 163 25.42 -24.56 -11.00
N LEU A 164 26.11 -23.50 -11.44
CA LEU A 164 27.07 -23.61 -12.53
C LEU A 164 28.53 -23.65 -12.04
N GLY A 165 28.81 -23.38 -10.78
CA GLY A 165 30.16 -23.31 -10.21
C GLY A 165 31.05 -22.16 -10.71
N THR A 166 30.51 -21.27 -11.54
CA THR A 166 31.23 -20.13 -12.12
C THR A 166 31.65 -19.13 -11.04
N THR A 167 32.77 -18.43 -11.24
CA THR A 167 33.42 -17.58 -10.23
C THR A 167 32.84 -16.17 -10.09
N ASP A 168 31.85 -15.82 -10.91
CA ASP A 168 31.15 -14.53 -10.88
C ASP A 168 29.66 -14.73 -10.52
N PRO A 169 29.35 -15.06 -9.26
CA PRO A 169 27.98 -15.15 -8.79
C PRO A 169 27.41 -13.79 -8.40
N HIS A 170 26.13 -13.63 -8.68
CA HIS A 170 25.27 -12.59 -8.15
C HIS A 170 24.38 -13.19 -7.06
N VAL A 171 24.18 -12.47 -5.96
CA VAL A 171 23.24 -12.90 -4.92
C VAL A 171 21.83 -12.59 -5.37
N ALA A 172 21.01 -13.63 -5.47
CA ALA A 172 19.59 -13.57 -5.82
C ALA A 172 18.75 -13.86 -4.58
N HIS A 173 17.76 -13.03 -4.29
CA HIS A 173 16.78 -13.34 -3.25
C HIS A 173 15.79 -14.40 -3.74
N ILE A 174 15.49 -15.41 -2.91
CA ILE A 174 14.51 -16.45 -3.25
C ILE A 174 13.12 -15.83 -3.31
N PHE A 175 12.72 -15.15 -2.23
CA PHE A 175 11.58 -14.26 -2.21
C PHE A 175 12.02 -12.87 -2.66
N SER A 176 11.43 -12.36 -3.74
CA SER A 176 11.88 -11.14 -4.42
C SER A 176 12.16 -9.98 -3.48
N HIS A 177 13.32 -9.33 -3.65
CA HIS A 177 13.72 -8.17 -2.85
C HIS A 177 12.67 -7.05 -2.88
N ALA A 178 12.07 -6.79 -4.05
CA ALA A 178 11.01 -5.78 -4.21
C ALA A 178 9.73 -6.10 -3.42
N ALA A 179 9.52 -7.37 -3.05
CA ALA A 179 8.38 -7.82 -2.28
C ALA A 179 8.63 -7.80 -0.76
N ILE A 180 9.89 -7.66 -0.31
CA ILE A 180 10.25 -7.70 1.11
C ILE A 180 9.58 -6.57 1.90
N SER A 181 9.50 -5.36 1.34
CA SER A 181 8.81 -4.22 1.96
C SER A 181 7.32 -4.47 2.21
N HIS A 182 6.74 -5.44 1.50
CA HIS A 182 5.33 -5.80 1.57
C HIS A 182 5.11 -7.18 2.21
N VAL A 183 6.11 -7.73 2.90
CA VAL A 183 6.05 -9.09 3.48
C VAL A 183 4.83 -9.30 4.38
N SER A 184 4.42 -8.29 5.16
CA SER A 184 3.24 -8.37 6.03
C SER A 184 1.94 -8.53 5.22
N MET A 185 1.83 -7.80 4.12
CA MET A 185 0.73 -7.92 3.16
C MET A 185 0.75 -9.32 2.54
N TYR A 186 1.87 -9.76 1.97
CA TYR A 186 1.97 -11.10 1.38
C TYR A 186 1.63 -12.20 2.38
N ARG A 187 2.15 -12.13 3.62
CA ARG A 187 1.85 -13.08 4.69
C ARG A 187 0.35 -13.17 4.98
N SER A 188 -0.33 -12.02 5.05
CA SER A 188 -1.79 -11.98 5.25
C SER A 188 -2.56 -12.57 4.06
N LYS A 189 -2.05 -12.39 2.84
CA LYS A 189 -2.68 -12.89 1.60
C LYS A 189 -2.38 -14.35 1.33
N LEU A 190 -1.24 -14.89 1.77
CA LEU A 190 -0.93 -16.33 1.64
C LEU A 190 -2.04 -17.21 2.24
N GLY A 191 -2.78 -16.70 3.24
CA GLY A 191 -3.95 -17.36 3.80
C GLY A 191 -5.02 -17.74 2.76
N CYS A 192 -5.19 -16.98 1.67
CA CYS A 192 -6.15 -17.34 0.61
C CYS A 192 -5.69 -18.52 -0.25
N LEU A 193 -4.40 -18.86 -0.23
CA LEU A 193 -3.85 -20.00 -0.95
C LEU A 193 -3.94 -21.30 -0.14
N SER A 194 -4.49 -21.26 1.09
CA SER A 194 -4.63 -22.45 1.96
C SER A 194 -5.63 -23.46 1.40
N THR A 195 -6.67 -22.99 0.71
CA THR A 195 -7.63 -23.83 -0.01
C THR A 195 -6.95 -24.61 -1.14
N ILE A 196 -6.01 -23.96 -1.84
CA ILE A 196 -5.31 -24.52 -3.01
C ILE A 196 -4.12 -25.41 -2.59
N TRP A 197 -3.31 -24.97 -1.62
CA TRP A 197 -2.04 -25.61 -1.26
C TRP A 197 -2.04 -26.35 0.07
N GLY A 198 -3.14 -26.29 0.81
CA GLY A 198 -3.31 -26.85 2.13
C GLY A 198 -2.85 -25.89 3.24
N GLU A 199 -3.66 -25.78 4.30
CA GLU A 199 -3.41 -24.88 5.44
C GLU A 199 -2.07 -25.13 6.12
N ALA A 200 -1.71 -26.40 6.37
CA ALA A 200 -0.44 -26.77 6.99
C ALA A 200 0.78 -26.26 6.20
N ARG A 201 0.70 -26.26 4.87
CA ARG A 201 1.78 -25.76 4.00
C ARG A 201 1.84 -24.23 4.05
N ILE A 202 0.71 -23.55 3.93
CA ILE A 202 0.65 -22.08 4.06
C ILE A 202 1.17 -21.61 5.40
N LYS A 203 0.84 -22.30 6.49
CA LYS A 203 1.34 -21.98 7.82
C LYS A 203 2.88 -22.04 7.86
N ARG A 204 3.50 -23.09 7.30
CA ARG A 204 4.97 -23.18 7.18
C ARG A 204 5.56 -22.03 6.36
N TYR A 205 4.90 -21.62 5.28
CA TYR A 205 5.34 -20.45 4.50
C TYR A 205 5.25 -19.16 5.32
N GLN A 206 4.15 -18.94 6.04
CA GLN A 206 3.97 -17.77 6.90
C GLN A 206 4.97 -17.74 8.06
N GLU A 207 5.33 -18.89 8.62
CA GLU A 207 6.38 -19.03 9.64
C GLU A 207 7.75 -18.70 9.04
N ALA A 208 8.06 -19.21 7.86
CA ALA A 208 9.29 -18.86 7.13
C ALA A 208 9.37 -17.36 6.74
N HIS A 209 8.22 -16.69 6.57
CA HIS A 209 8.10 -15.23 6.36
C HIS A 209 8.12 -14.42 7.66
N GLY A 210 8.08 -15.06 8.83
CA GLY A 210 7.92 -14.38 10.11
C GLY A 210 9.15 -13.61 10.59
N GLY A 211 10.33 -13.87 10.01
CA GLY A 211 11.58 -13.18 10.31
C GLY A 211 11.95 -12.11 9.28
N SER A 212 13.14 -11.51 9.46
CA SER A 212 13.76 -10.70 8.40
C SER A 212 13.97 -11.57 7.17
N LEU A 213 13.41 -11.17 6.02
CA LEU A 213 13.63 -11.83 4.74
C LEU A 213 14.96 -11.44 4.09
N ASP A 214 15.67 -10.47 4.65
CA ASP A 214 16.98 -10.09 4.19
C ASP A 214 18.04 -10.83 5.03
N VAL A 215 18.06 -12.14 4.85
CA VAL A 215 18.96 -13.07 5.55
C VAL A 215 19.53 -14.08 4.55
N PRO A 216 20.71 -14.68 4.80
CA PRO A 216 21.33 -15.62 3.87
C PRO A 216 20.45 -16.81 3.45
N GLN A 217 19.50 -17.19 4.30
CA GLN A 217 18.51 -18.24 4.05
C GLN A 217 17.52 -17.85 2.94
N ASN A 218 17.30 -16.57 2.69
CA ASN A 218 16.49 -16.11 1.56
C ASN A 218 17.37 -15.75 0.35
N MET A 219 18.63 -16.20 0.28
CA MET A 219 19.57 -15.82 -0.75
C MET A 219 20.26 -17.03 -1.41
N LEU A 220 20.49 -16.95 -2.73
CA LEU A 220 21.24 -17.90 -3.54
C LEU A 220 22.31 -17.18 -4.37
N SER A 221 23.51 -17.72 -4.44
CA SER A 221 24.54 -17.21 -5.35
C SER A 221 24.34 -17.81 -6.75
N LEU A 222 23.79 -17.05 -7.68
CA LEU A 222 23.50 -17.46 -9.06
C LEU A 222 24.34 -16.66 -10.04
N ASN A 223 24.84 -17.28 -11.12
CA ASN A 223 25.45 -16.48 -12.18
C ASN A 223 24.42 -15.51 -12.79
N TYR A 224 24.86 -14.36 -13.30
CA TYR A 224 24.01 -13.34 -13.90
C TYR A 224 22.95 -13.92 -14.85
N THR A 225 23.33 -14.83 -15.75
CA THR A 225 22.38 -15.42 -16.69
C THR A 225 21.26 -16.19 -15.98
N VAL A 226 21.60 -17.03 -15.01
CA VAL A 226 20.61 -17.82 -14.25
C VAL A 226 19.74 -16.91 -13.38
N HIS A 227 20.35 -15.94 -12.68
CA HIS A 227 19.64 -14.97 -11.85
C HIS A 227 18.61 -14.18 -12.68
N HIS A 228 19.04 -13.63 -13.80
CA HIS A 228 18.15 -12.89 -14.68
C HIS A 228 17.03 -13.76 -15.27
N ARG A 229 17.29 -15.05 -15.54
CA ARG A 229 16.26 -16.00 -16.00
C ARG A 229 15.30 -16.41 -14.87
N TRP A 230 15.79 -16.50 -13.64
CA TRP A 230 14.99 -16.70 -12.43
C TRP A 230 14.04 -15.54 -12.18
N ASP A 231 14.54 -14.30 -12.19
CA ASP A 231 13.72 -13.08 -12.10
C ASP A 231 12.72 -13.02 -13.25
N LYS A 232 13.06 -13.68 -14.37
CA LYS A 232 12.19 -13.85 -15.52
C LYS A 232 11.23 -15.04 -15.43
N ALA A 233 11.20 -15.80 -14.32
CA ALA A 233 10.42 -17.03 -14.20
C ALA A 233 10.58 -17.97 -15.42
N GLN A 234 11.74 -17.91 -16.09
CA GLN A 234 12.16 -18.80 -17.18
C GLN A 234 12.98 -19.97 -16.65
N VAL A 235 13.33 -19.90 -15.37
CA VAL A 235 13.98 -20.96 -14.61
C VAL A 235 13.28 -21.02 -13.26
N ALA A 236 13.02 -22.23 -12.77
CA ALA A 236 12.57 -22.47 -11.41
C ALA A 236 13.54 -23.43 -10.71
N ILE A 237 13.68 -23.30 -9.39
CA ILE A 237 14.36 -24.32 -8.59
C ILE A 237 13.35 -24.95 -7.64
N GLU A 238 13.10 -26.23 -7.85
CA GLU A 238 12.28 -27.07 -6.98
C GLU A 238 13.15 -27.62 -5.85
N PRO A 239 12.84 -27.37 -4.57
CA PRO A 239 13.47 -28.10 -3.48
C PRO A 239 12.89 -29.52 -3.43
N ILE A 240 13.74 -30.54 -3.64
CA ILE A 240 13.30 -31.94 -3.69
C ILE A 240 13.57 -32.72 -2.40
N GLY A 241 14.41 -32.19 -1.51
CA GLY A 241 14.62 -32.77 -0.19
C GLY A 241 15.78 -32.15 0.58
N GLN A 242 15.91 -32.54 1.84
CA GLN A 242 17.06 -32.20 2.69
C GLN A 242 17.73 -33.50 3.14
N PRO A 243 18.70 -34.03 2.36
CA PRO A 243 19.35 -35.30 2.69
C PRO A 243 19.97 -35.32 4.10
N ASN A 244 20.36 -34.16 4.61
CA ASN A 244 20.82 -33.94 5.98
C ASN A 244 20.65 -32.46 6.35
N ASN A 245 20.94 -32.12 7.61
CA ASN A 245 20.81 -30.74 8.12
C ASN A 245 21.76 -29.73 7.46
N SER A 246 22.76 -30.16 6.69
CA SER A 246 23.78 -29.30 6.06
C SER A 246 23.68 -29.27 4.53
N THR A 247 22.67 -29.94 3.95
CA THR A 247 22.50 -30.08 2.51
C THR A 247 21.03 -29.94 2.12
N ILE A 248 20.75 -29.06 1.17
CA ILE A 248 19.47 -29.01 0.47
C ILE A 248 19.68 -29.50 -0.94
N ARG A 249 18.87 -30.47 -1.34
CA ARG A 249 18.84 -30.97 -2.70
C ARG A 249 17.76 -30.27 -3.47
N ILE A 250 18.13 -29.74 -4.62
CA ILE A 250 17.27 -28.97 -5.48
C ILE A 250 17.28 -29.51 -6.91
N ARG A 251 16.22 -29.28 -7.67
CA ARG A 251 16.10 -29.60 -9.08
C ARG A 251 15.87 -28.32 -9.87
N LEU A 252 16.66 -28.13 -10.92
CA LEU A 252 16.51 -27.01 -11.83
C LEU A 252 15.49 -27.33 -12.91
N HIS A 253 14.52 -26.44 -13.11
CA HIS A 253 13.55 -26.51 -14.19
C HIS A 253 13.75 -25.34 -15.15
N ILE A 254 13.78 -25.61 -16.45
CA ILE A 254 13.80 -24.61 -17.52
C ILE A 254 12.35 -24.43 -17.97
N LEU A 255 11.78 -23.29 -17.63
CA LEU A 255 10.39 -22.97 -17.95
C LEU A 255 10.30 -22.33 -19.33
N GLU A 256 9.32 -22.76 -20.11
CA GLU A 256 9.00 -22.11 -21.38
C GLU A 256 8.50 -20.66 -21.13
N ASP A 257 8.83 -19.74 -22.04
CA ASP A 257 8.33 -18.37 -21.91
C ASP A 257 6.81 -18.36 -22.14
N THR A 258 6.07 -18.05 -21.08
CA THR A 258 4.61 -17.98 -21.14
C THR A 258 4.18 -16.62 -21.70
N LYS A 259 3.08 -16.61 -22.49
CA LYS A 259 2.55 -15.37 -23.08
C LYS A 259 2.20 -14.31 -22.04
N LEU A 260 1.93 -14.73 -20.80
CA LEU A 260 1.72 -13.87 -19.62
C LEU A 260 2.78 -12.75 -19.50
N ARG A 261 4.02 -13.01 -19.90
CA ARG A 261 5.09 -12.00 -19.87
C ARG A 261 5.12 -11.08 -21.07
N SER A 262 4.89 -11.62 -22.26
CA SER A 262 4.84 -10.83 -23.50
C SER A 262 3.76 -9.73 -23.44
N LEU A 263 2.64 -10.05 -22.78
CA LEU A 263 1.54 -9.13 -22.48
C LEU A 263 1.96 -7.92 -21.64
N ARG A 264 2.96 -8.07 -20.76
CA ARG A 264 3.44 -6.99 -19.89
C ARG A 264 4.46 -6.07 -20.56
N ARG A 265 5.11 -6.52 -21.66
CA ARG A 265 6.18 -5.78 -22.35
C ARG A 265 5.76 -5.16 -23.69
N LYS A 266 4.82 -5.75 -24.42
CA LYS A 266 4.24 -5.12 -25.62
C LYS A 266 2.99 -4.32 -25.23
N ARG A 267 3.20 -3.18 -24.56
CA ARG A 267 2.25 -2.05 -24.62
C ARG A 267 2.41 -1.42 -26.00
N ASP A 268 1.98 -2.15 -27.02
CA ASP A 268 1.76 -1.56 -28.34
C ASP A 268 0.38 -0.89 -28.26
N PRO A 269 0.29 0.45 -28.35
CA PRO A 269 -0.96 1.18 -28.13
C PRO A 269 -2.08 0.84 -29.12
N SER A 270 -1.82 0.02 -30.14
CA SER A 270 -2.81 -0.41 -31.14
C SER A 270 -3.36 -1.83 -30.97
N ARG A 271 -3.01 -2.56 -29.89
CA ARG A 271 -3.54 -3.90 -29.62
C ARG A 271 -4.41 -3.92 -28.35
N ASP A 272 -5.63 -3.42 -28.49
CA ASP A 272 -6.73 -3.48 -27.50
C ASP A 272 -7.26 -4.90 -27.21
N GLU A 273 -6.67 -5.94 -27.81
CA GLU A 273 -7.33 -7.24 -27.90
C GLU A 273 -7.10 -8.19 -26.72
N PHE A 274 -6.12 -7.92 -25.85
CA PHE A 274 -5.87 -8.76 -24.67
C PHE A 274 -5.72 -7.91 -23.39
N GLN A 275 -6.79 -7.17 -23.05
CA GLN A 275 -7.16 -7.11 -21.63
C GLN A 275 -7.41 -8.55 -21.17
N TRP A 276 -6.97 -8.92 -19.96
CA TRP A 276 -7.60 -10.04 -19.26
C TRP A 276 -9.09 -9.68 -19.16
N ARG A 277 -9.87 -10.03 -20.18
CA ARG A 277 -11.32 -10.05 -20.06
C ARG A 277 -11.51 -10.97 -18.86
N ASN A 278 -12.25 -10.52 -17.85
CA ASN A 278 -12.56 -11.30 -16.65
C ASN A 278 -13.44 -12.51 -16.99
N ASP A 279 -13.09 -13.25 -18.04
CA ASP A 279 -13.73 -14.44 -18.53
C ASP A 279 -12.98 -15.61 -17.93
N LEU A 280 -13.44 -16.03 -16.75
CA LEU A 280 -12.99 -17.24 -16.06
C LEU A 280 -13.20 -18.51 -16.92
N ALA A 281 -13.89 -18.42 -18.07
CA ALA A 281 -14.05 -19.50 -19.04
C ALA A 281 -12.89 -19.61 -20.05
N GLN A 282 -11.93 -18.67 -20.08
CA GLN A 282 -10.79 -18.78 -20.97
C GLN A 282 -9.88 -19.95 -20.54
N ASP A 283 -9.67 -20.93 -21.43
CA ASP A 283 -8.87 -22.12 -21.15
C ASP A 283 -7.44 -21.71 -20.73
N PRO A 284 -7.00 -22.02 -19.49
CA PRO A 284 -5.66 -21.69 -19.00
C PRO A 284 -4.56 -22.19 -19.93
N ARG A 285 -4.79 -23.27 -20.69
CA ARG A 285 -3.82 -23.81 -21.65
C ARG A 285 -3.56 -22.83 -22.78
N GLU A 286 -4.52 -22.01 -23.19
CA GLU A 286 -4.33 -21.04 -24.28
C GLU A 286 -3.47 -19.85 -23.85
N ILE A 287 -3.55 -19.49 -22.57
CA ILE A 287 -2.74 -18.44 -21.92
C ILE A 287 -1.33 -18.95 -21.63
N LEU A 288 -1.23 -20.23 -21.26
CA LEU A 288 0.03 -20.93 -20.97
C LEU A 288 0.72 -21.49 -22.22
N LYS A 289 0.10 -21.43 -23.42
CA LYS A 289 0.75 -21.83 -24.68
C LYS A 289 2.09 -21.08 -24.79
N PRO A 290 3.23 -21.76 -25.04
CA PRO A 290 4.52 -21.10 -25.20
C PRO A 290 4.43 -19.95 -26.20
N PHE A 291 5.08 -18.83 -25.89
CA PHE A 291 5.14 -17.69 -26.79
C PHE A 291 5.99 -18.07 -28.02
N MET A 292 5.29 -18.48 -29.09
CA MET A 292 5.88 -18.64 -30.42
C MET A 292 6.08 -17.23 -30.99
N ASP A 293 7.25 -16.61 -30.76
CA ASP A 293 7.56 -15.34 -31.43
C ASP A 293 7.68 -15.63 -32.93
N GLN A 294 6.96 -14.87 -33.76
CA GLN A 294 6.98 -15.04 -35.22
C GLN A 294 8.39 -14.80 -35.82
N PHE A 295 9.29 -14.21 -35.04
CA PHE A 295 10.70 -14.03 -35.36
C PHE A 295 11.64 -15.10 -34.78
N SER A 296 11.16 -15.96 -33.87
CA SER A 296 11.94 -17.12 -33.37
C SER A 296 11.70 -18.32 -34.28
N SER A 297 12.25 -18.26 -35.49
CA SER A 297 12.28 -19.40 -36.41
C SER A 297 13.12 -20.54 -35.81
N HIS A 298 12.45 -21.58 -35.35
CA HIS A 298 12.87 -22.99 -35.33
C HIS A 298 13.76 -23.58 -34.21
N SER A 299 13.99 -22.92 -33.09
CA SER A 299 14.37 -23.65 -31.88
C SER A 299 13.94 -22.91 -30.62
N PRO A 300 13.25 -23.53 -29.65
CA PRO A 300 13.14 -22.95 -28.32
C PRO A 300 14.56 -22.58 -27.91
N LEU A 301 14.78 -21.32 -27.49
CA LEU A 301 16.10 -20.82 -27.11
C LEU A 301 16.73 -21.82 -26.14
N GLU A 302 17.56 -22.73 -26.65
CA GLU A 302 18.10 -23.83 -25.88
C GLU A 302 19.08 -23.18 -24.93
N LEU A 303 18.62 -22.98 -23.69
CA LEU A 303 19.39 -22.32 -22.66
C LEU A 303 20.56 -23.25 -22.33
N ARG A 304 21.68 -23.06 -23.04
CA ARG A 304 22.88 -23.87 -22.86
C ARG A 304 23.60 -23.42 -21.60
N LEU A 305 23.10 -23.89 -20.47
CA LEU A 305 23.79 -23.78 -19.20
C LEU A 305 24.86 -24.87 -19.14
N VAL A 306 26.10 -24.50 -18.89
CA VAL A 306 27.21 -25.46 -18.73
C VAL A 306 27.75 -25.32 -17.32
N SER A 307 27.80 -26.44 -16.59
CA SER A 307 28.44 -26.46 -15.28
C SER A 307 29.96 -26.36 -15.46
N SER A 308 30.58 -25.33 -14.89
CA SER A 308 32.04 -25.18 -14.87
C SER A 308 32.73 -26.25 -14.03
N VAL A 309 32.00 -26.94 -13.14
CA VAL A 309 32.55 -28.03 -12.32
C VAL A 309 32.62 -29.32 -13.11
N THR A 310 31.50 -29.71 -13.74
CA THR A 310 31.40 -31.01 -14.43
C THR A 310 31.68 -30.91 -15.93
N GLN A 311 31.75 -29.70 -16.49
CA GLN A 311 31.86 -29.42 -17.93
C GLN A 311 30.70 -30.01 -18.77
N HIS A 312 29.61 -30.42 -18.12
CA HIS A 312 28.42 -30.94 -18.78
C HIS A 312 27.34 -29.87 -18.93
N VAL A 313 26.55 -30.02 -20.00
CA VAL A 313 25.34 -29.21 -20.21
C VAL A 313 24.32 -29.57 -19.14
N VAL A 314 23.87 -28.56 -18.40
CA VAL A 314 22.80 -28.65 -17.41
C VAL A 314 21.48 -28.66 -18.18
N ARG A 315 20.79 -29.79 -18.14
CA ARG A 315 19.47 -29.97 -18.74
C ARG A 315 18.35 -29.67 -17.73
N ASP A 316 17.15 -29.51 -18.26
CA ASP A 316 15.93 -29.52 -17.44
C ASP A 316 15.89 -30.76 -16.53
N GLY A 317 15.48 -30.58 -15.28
CA GLY A 317 15.45 -31.63 -14.26
C GLY A 317 16.81 -31.97 -13.62
N HIS A 318 17.90 -31.26 -13.95
CA HIS A 318 19.20 -31.51 -13.32
C HIS A 318 19.17 -31.21 -11.82
N ILE A 319 19.77 -32.09 -11.02
CA ILE A 319 19.74 -32.03 -9.56
C ILE A 319 21.05 -31.47 -9.03
N PHE A 320 20.96 -30.53 -8.08
CA PHE A 320 22.09 -29.93 -7.40
C PHE A 320 21.96 -30.10 -5.89
N ASP A 321 23.10 -30.23 -5.21
CA ASP A 321 23.17 -30.22 -3.75
C ASP A 321 23.80 -28.89 -3.30
N ILE A 322 23.03 -28.05 -2.59
CA ILE A 322 23.55 -26.86 -1.92
C ILE A 322 23.99 -27.27 -0.53
N LYS A 323 25.28 -27.08 -0.22
CA LYS A 323 25.89 -27.49 1.05
C LYS A 323 26.35 -26.28 1.85
N ALA A 324 26.11 -26.27 3.16
CA ALA A 324 26.63 -25.26 4.06
C ALA A 324 27.25 -25.91 5.29
N ARG A 325 28.41 -25.41 5.75
CA ARG A 325 29.02 -25.87 7.01
C ARG A 325 28.11 -25.59 8.21
N ASN A 326 27.42 -24.46 8.19
CA ASN A 326 26.43 -24.08 9.17
C ASN A 326 25.03 -24.27 8.57
N PRO A 327 24.20 -25.18 9.10
CA PRO A 327 22.80 -25.36 8.72
C PRO A 327 21.99 -24.06 8.65
N ALA A 328 22.29 -23.12 9.55
CA ALA A 328 21.61 -21.83 9.60
C ALA A 328 21.90 -20.95 8.37
N LEU A 329 22.91 -21.24 7.56
CA LEU A 329 23.15 -20.49 6.32
C LEU A 329 22.49 -21.14 5.10
N LEU A 330 21.94 -22.36 5.21
CA LEU A 330 21.26 -22.98 4.10
C LEU A 330 20.09 -22.11 3.63
N PRO A 331 19.81 -22.10 2.31
CA PRO A 331 18.57 -21.53 1.81
C PRO A 331 17.36 -22.10 2.56
N SER A 332 16.33 -21.31 2.80
CA SER A 332 15.10 -21.80 3.41
C SER A 332 14.38 -22.69 2.41
N TYR A 333 14.18 -23.96 2.80
CA TYR A 333 13.44 -24.93 1.99
C TYR A 333 12.04 -24.42 1.66
N GLU A 334 11.36 -23.85 2.65
CA GLU A 334 9.97 -23.41 2.51
C GLU A 334 9.85 -22.15 1.64
N LEU A 335 10.86 -21.28 1.62
CA LEU A 335 10.90 -20.16 0.68
C LEU A 335 11.16 -20.64 -0.75
N LEU A 336 12.02 -21.65 -0.94
CA LEU A 336 12.24 -22.27 -2.25
C LEU A 336 10.98 -22.96 -2.77
N ASP A 337 10.26 -23.72 -1.93
CA ASP A 337 9.03 -24.41 -2.34
C ASP A 337 7.93 -23.40 -2.69
N LEU A 338 7.80 -22.33 -1.89
CA LEU A 338 6.89 -21.23 -2.23
C LEU A 338 7.25 -20.59 -3.57
N GLN A 339 8.51 -20.19 -3.77
CA GLN A 339 8.93 -19.52 -5.00
C GLN A 339 8.77 -20.43 -6.22
N TYR A 340 9.08 -21.72 -6.07
CA TYR A 340 8.85 -22.74 -7.09
C TYR A 340 7.37 -22.84 -7.46
N ARG A 341 6.47 -22.93 -6.48
CA ARG A 341 5.01 -23.03 -6.74
C ARG A 341 4.39 -21.76 -7.29
N ILE A 342 4.95 -20.60 -6.99
CA ILE A 342 4.52 -19.35 -7.63
C ILE A 342 4.98 -19.32 -9.09
N SER A 343 6.16 -19.88 -9.38
CA SER A 343 6.76 -19.86 -10.72
C SER A 343 6.24 -20.98 -11.63
N SER A 344 5.89 -22.13 -11.05
CA SER A 344 5.33 -23.27 -11.75
C SER A 344 3.80 -23.20 -11.68
N PRO A 345 3.09 -23.20 -12.82
CA PRO A 345 1.65 -23.45 -12.78
C PRO A 345 1.39 -24.82 -12.10
N PRO A 346 0.26 -24.99 -11.40
CA PRO A 346 -0.10 -26.29 -10.86
C PRO A 346 -0.14 -27.30 -12.01
N THR A 347 0.76 -28.28 -11.97
CA THR A 347 0.77 -29.36 -12.96
C THR A 347 -0.48 -30.23 -12.77
N ALA A 348 -0.90 -30.92 -13.83
CA ALA A 348 -2.04 -31.85 -13.78
C ALA A 348 -1.88 -32.90 -12.66
N SER A 349 -0.65 -33.26 -12.28
CA SER A 349 -0.35 -34.16 -11.17
C SER A 349 -0.73 -33.58 -9.79
N ASP A 350 -0.54 -32.28 -9.57
CA ASP A 350 -0.97 -31.61 -8.33
C ASP A 350 -2.51 -31.54 -8.25
N LEU A 351 -3.18 -31.47 -9.40
CA LEU A 351 -4.64 -31.52 -9.51
C LEU A 351 -5.18 -32.93 -9.21
N GLU A 352 -4.54 -33.96 -9.75
CA GLU A 352 -4.81 -35.39 -9.46
C GLU A 352 -4.62 -35.72 -7.97
N LEU A 353 -3.56 -35.20 -7.34
CA LEU A 353 -3.33 -35.41 -5.91
C LEU A 353 -4.44 -34.77 -5.04
N ARG A 354 -4.93 -33.59 -5.46
CA ARG A 354 -6.08 -32.91 -4.83
C ARG A 354 -7.39 -33.66 -5.02
N LYS A 355 -7.62 -34.17 -6.24
CA LYS A 355 -8.76 -35.06 -6.54
C LYS A 355 -8.77 -36.26 -5.57
N ASN A 356 -7.62 -36.90 -5.38
CA ASN A 356 -7.50 -38.07 -4.51
C ASN A 356 -7.58 -37.75 -3.00
N ASP A 357 -7.27 -36.53 -2.57
CA ASP A 357 -7.45 -36.08 -1.17
C ASP A 357 -8.91 -35.70 -0.88
N ALA A 358 -9.56 -35.01 -1.81
CA ALA A 358 -10.98 -34.67 -1.73
C ALA A 358 -11.85 -35.94 -1.69
N ILE A 359 -11.57 -36.93 -2.55
CA ILE A 359 -12.24 -38.24 -2.55
C ILE A 359 -12.05 -38.95 -1.21
N ARG A 360 -10.84 -38.94 -0.64
CA ARG A 360 -10.57 -39.56 0.67
C ARG A 360 -11.30 -38.87 1.82
N LYS A 361 -11.36 -37.54 1.83
CA LYS A 361 -12.12 -36.77 2.82
C LYS A 361 -13.62 -37.04 2.69
N LEU A 362 -14.15 -37.13 1.47
CA LEU A 362 -15.55 -37.47 1.24
C LEU A 362 -15.87 -38.89 1.74
N ALA A 363 -14.99 -39.85 1.45
CA ALA A 363 -15.13 -41.24 1.89
C ALA A 363 -15.09 -41.37 3.42
N ALA A 364 -14.25 -40.59 4.10
CA ALA A 364 -14.12 -40.60 5.56
C ALA A 364 -15.34 -40.03 6.32
N HIS A 365 -16.24 -39.31 5.64
CA HIS A 365 -17.46 -38.74 6.24
C HIS A 365 -18.72 -39.60 5.95
N LEU A 366 -18.57 -40.79 5.36
CA LEU A 366 -19.65 -41.75 5.23
C LEU A 366 -19.78 -42.52 6.57
N PRO A 367 -20.95 -42.51 7.22
CA PRO A 367 -21.14 -43.23 8.49
C PRO A 367 -21.12 -44.75 8.28
N ASP A 368 -20.42 -45.46 9.17
CA ASP A 368 -20.23 -46.93 9.16
C ASP A 368 -21.42 -47.74 9.71
N HIS A 369 -22.60 -47.13 9.96
CA HIS A 369 -23.74 -47.83 10.57
C HIS A 369 -25.00 -47.88 9.71
N ASP A 370 -25.65 -49.05 9.74
CA ASP A 370 -26.68 -49.57 8.84
C ASP A 370 -28.05 -48.88 8.83
N ASP A 371 -28.28 -47.81 9.59
CA ASP A 371 -29.62 -47.20 9.71
C ASP A 371 -29.73 -45.81 9.07
N ALA A 372 -29.47 -45.70 7.77
CA ALA A 372 -29.91 -44.55 6.95
C ALA A 372 -29.82 -44.80 5.43
N ASP A 373 -30.49 -45.83 4.91
CA ASP A 373 -30.43 -46.20 3.47
C ASP A 373 -30.78 -45.04 2.52
N SER A 374 -31.77 -44.21 2.85
CA SER A 374 -32.21 -43.09 1.97
C SER A 374 -31.16 -41.98 1.86
N THR A 375 -30.49 -41.61 2.96
CA THR A 375 -29.49 -40.54 2.95
C THR A 375 -28.17 -41.04 2.39
N ARG A 376 -27.81 -42.30 2.66
CA ARG A 376 -26.63 -42.95 2.08
C ARG A 376 -26.79 -43.13 0.57
N LEU A 377 -27.95 -43.61 0.09
CA LEU A 377 -28.22 -43.74 -1.35
C LEU A 377 -28.26 -42.39 -2.06
N LYS A 378 -28.77 -41.32 -1.43
CA LYS A 378 -28.71 -39.97 -2.01
C LYS A 378 -27.28 -39.43 -2.08
N LYS A 379 -26.48 -39.64 -1.03
CA LYS A 379 -25.06 -39.25 -1.01
C LYS A 379 -24.24 -40.07 -2.02
N LEU A 380 -24.47 -41.38 -2.11
CA LEU A 380 -23.85 -42.25 -3.11
C LEU A 380 -24.28 -41.89 -4.53
N ALA A 381 -25.55 -41.59 -4.79
CA ALA A 381 -26.02 -41.16 -6.10
C ALA A 381 -25.45 -39.78 -6.51
N ILE A 382 -25.18 -38.90 -5.55
CA ILE A 382 -24.48 -37.63 -5.79
C ILE A 382 -22.99 -37.88 -6.07
N VAL A 383 -22.35 -38.78 -5.32
CA VAL A 383 -20.96 -39.19 -5.55
C VAL A 383 -20.82 -39.92 -6.89
N GLU A 384 -21.73 -40.80 -7.27
CA GLU A 384 -21.75 -41.48 -8.57
C GLU A 384 -22.01 -40.51 -9.73
N LYS A 385 -22.89 -39.51 -9.56
CA LYS A 385 -23.06 -38.45 -10.56
C LYS A 385 -21.84 -37.54 -10.68
N LEU A 386 -21.17 -37.26 -9.57
CA LEU A 386 -19.89 -36.54 -9.57
C LEU A 386 -18.81 -37.37 -10.27
N LEU A 387 -18.70 -38.66 -9.94
CA LEU A 387 -17.76 -39.58 -10.57
C LEU A 387 -18.02 -39.76 -12.07
N ALA A 388 -19.28 -39.91 -12.49
CA ALA A 388 -19.67 -40.03 -13.89
C ALA A 388 -19.49 -38.74 -14.70
N SER A 389 -19.51 -37.57 -14.03
CA SER A 389 -19.22 -36.29 -14.69
C SER A 389 -17.71 -35.99 -14.79
N PHE A 390 -16.85 -36.70 -14.04
CA PHE A 390 -15.39 -36.59 -14.18
C PHE A 390 -14.81 -37.30 -15.41
N ASP A 391 -15.59 -38.14 -16.09
CA ASP A 391 -15.20 -38.76 -17.37
C ASP A 391 -15.60 -37.90 -18.60
N ASP A 392 -16.22 -36.74 -18.39
CA ASP A 392 -16.54 -35.77 -19.44
C ASP A 392 -15.35 -34.83 -19.70
N PRO A 393 -14.71 -34.86 -20.89
CA PRO A 393 -13.57 -34.00 -21.22
C PRO A 393 -13.90 -32.49 -21.30
N ASN A 394 -15.18 -32.09 -21.18
CA ASN A 394 -15.63 -30.70 -21.26
C ASN A 394 -16.05 -30.09 -19.91
N MET A 395 -15.74 -30.74 -18.78
CA MET A 395 -16.17 -30.28 -17.45
C MET A 395 -15.44 -29.00 -17.01
N SER A 396 -16.21 -27.99 -16.57
CA SER A 396 -15.74 -26.67 -16.13
C SER A 396 -15.21 -26.71 -14.67
N PRO A 397 -14.15 -25.96 -14.32
CA PRO A 397 -13.62 -25.86 -12.95
C PRO A 397 -14.62 -25.34 -11.89
N PHE A 398 -15.74 -24.74 -12.33
CA PHE A 398 -16.75 -24.10 -11.47
C PHE A 398 -17.40 -25.02 -10.42
N PHE A 399 -17.46 -26.33 -10.67
CA PHE A 399 -18.18 -27.26 -9.78
C PHE A 399 -17.47 -27.53 -8.45
N LEU A 400 -16.17 -27.22 -8.33
CA LEU A 400 -15.41 -27.44 -7.09
C LEU A 400 -15.65 -26.33 -6.05
N ASP A 401 -15.79 -25.08 -6.48
CA ASP A 401 -16.05 -23.92 -5.60
C ASP A 401 -17.50 -23.90 -5.08
N GLU A 402 -18.43 -24.43 -5.87
CA GLU A 402 -19.84 -24.55 -5.49
C GLU A 402 -20.05 -25.57 -4.35
N ILE A 403 -19.20 -26.61 -4.29
CA ILE A 403 -19.21 -27.63 -3.22
C ILE A 403 -18.69 -27.04 -1.89
N GLU A 404 -17.69 -26.15 -1.91
CA GLU A 404 -17.19 -25.46 -0.69
C GLU A 404 -18.13 -24.33 -0.22
N SER A 405 -18.86 -23.71 -1.14
CA SER A 405 -19.80 -22.59 -0.87
C SER A 405 -21.08 -23.01 -0.13
N PHE A 406 -21.48 -24.28 -0.17
CA PHE A 406 -22.79 -24.72 0.36
C PHE A 406 -22.90 -24.72 1.89
N HIS A 407 -21.81 -24.47 2.63
CA HIS A 407 -21.79 -24.60 4.09
C HIS A 407 -21.32 -23.37 4.88
N SER A 408 -20.93 -22.23 4.30
CA SER A 408 -20.16 -21.25 5.09
C SER A 408 -20.45 -19.75 5.08
N HIS A 409 -21.32 -19.09 4.27
CA HIS A 409 -21.60 -17.63 4.47
C HIS A 409 -22.96 -17.09 3.95
N PRO A 410 -23.50 -15.99 4.54
CA PRO A 410 -24.69 -15.26 4.07
C PRO A 410 -24.41 -14.45 2.77
N PRO A 411 -25.43 -13.95 2.05
CA PRO A 411 -25.32 -13.60 0.64
C PRO A 411 -24.40 -12.42 0.32
N LEU A 412 -23.89 -12.45 -0.92
CA LEU A 412 -22.93 -11.53 -1.53
C LEU A 412 -23.30 -10.04 -1.41
N ARG A 413 -22.26 -9.21 -1.35
CA ARG A 413 -22.30 -7.74 -1.21
C ARG A 413 -23.01 -7.05 -2.39
N PRO A 414 -23.83 -6.01 -2.17
CA PRO A 414 -24.26 -5.13 -3.26
C PRO A 414 -23.12 -4.18 -3.67
N ALA A 415 -22.88 -4.04 -4.98
CA ALA A 415 -21.94 -3.06 -5.54
C ALA A 415 -22.40 -1.61 -5.26
N PRO A 416 -21.49 -0.62 -5.28
CA PRO A 416 -21.84 0.80 -5.35
C PRO A 416 -22.91 1.06 -6.42
N ALA A 417 -23.84 1.98 -6.16
CA ALA A 417 -25.02 2.14 -7.02
C ALA A 417 -24.66 2.49 -8.48
N TYR A 418 -23.54 3.20 -8.69
CA TYR A 418 -23.03 3.55 -10.03
C TYR A 418 -22.19 2.44 -10.68
N LEU A 419 -21.78 1.40 -9.94
CA LEU A 419 -21.08 0.24 -10.50
C LEU A 419 -22.07 -0.80 -11.04
N GLY A 420 -23.27 -0.85 -10.49
CA GLY A 420 -24.33 -1.75 -10.96
C GLY A 420 -24.93 -1.38 -12.32
N ASP A 421 -24.72 -0.15 -12.78
CA ASP A 421 -25.35 0.42 -13.98
C ASP A 421 -24.34 1.01 -14.99
N VAL A 422 -23.03 0.73 -14.85
CA VAL A 422 -21.97 1.28 -15.72
C VAL A 422 -22.28 1.04 -17.20
N GLU A 423 -22.65 -0.19 -17.56
CA GLU A 423 -22.98 -0.52 -18.94
C GLU A 423 -24.19 0.26 -19.47
N LEU A 424 -25.20 0.45 -18.62
CA LEU A 424 -26.38 1.26 -18.97
C LEU A 424 -25.99 2.73 -19.16
N ARG A 425 -25.12 3.28 -18.30
CA ARG A 425 -24.60 4.65 -18.43
C ARG A 425 -23.79 4.83 -19.71
N LEU A 426 -22.90 3.90 -20.01
CA LEU A 426 -22.10 3.89 -21.24
C LEU A 426 -22.99 3.75 -22.48
N GLN A 427 -24.06 2.98 -22.40
CA GLN A 427 -25.04 2.88 -23.49
C GLN A 427 -25.81 4.20 -23.66
N LEU A 428 -26.31 4.81 -22.58
CA LEU A 428 -27.00 6.11 -22.64
C LEU A 428 -26.10 7.21 -23.20
N LEU A 429 -24.81 7.22 -22.85
CA LEU A 429 -23.84 8.15 -23.41
C LEU A 429 -23.62 7.94 -24.92
N ARG A 430 -23.54 6.68 -25.36
CA ARG A 430 -23.49 6.35 -26.80
C ARG A 430 -24.75 6.82 -27.54
N ASP A 431 -25.91 6.61 -26.94
CA ASP A 431 -27.20 7.01 -27.53
C ASP A 431 -27.34 8.54 -27.60
N ILE A 432 -26.92 9.25 -26.54
CA ILE A 432 -26.86 10.72 -26.50
C ILE A 432 -25.93 11.24 -27.60
N LYS A 433 -24.71 10.69 -27.70
CA LYS A 433 -23.74 11.06 -28.75
C LYS A 433 -24.28 10.83 -30.16
N ASN A 434 -25.02 9.72 -30.36
CA ASN A 434 -25.57 9.32 -31.65
C ASN A 434 -26.93 9.99 -31.98
N THR A 435 -27.49 10.79 -31.07
CA THR A 435 -28.77 11.45 -31.32
C THR A 435 -28.57 12.72 -32.18
N LYS A 436 -29.31 12.78 -33.29
CA LYS A 436 -29.29 13.90 -34.24
C LYS A 436 -30.13 15.07 -33.72
N LEU A 437 -29.50 16.21 -33.45
CA LEU A 437 -30.16 17.41 -32.91
C LEU A 437 -30.53 18.42 -33.99
N LYS A 438 -31.64 19.14 -33.78
CA LYS A 438 -32.05 20.28 -34.61
C LYS A 438 -31.25 21.52 -34.24
N ARG A 439 -30.89 22.32 -35.27
CA ARG A 439 -30.31 23.65 -35.10
C ARG A 439 -31.40 24.69 -34.96
N GLU A 440 -31.10 25.73 -34.20
CA GLU A 440 -32.05 26.81 -33.88
C GLU A 440 -32.46 27.68 -35.08
N GLN A 441 -31.54 27.97 -35.99
CA GLN A 441 -31.76 29.02 -37.01
C GLN A 441 -32.23 28.52 -38.39
N ASP A 442 -32.29 27.21 -38.63
CA ASP A 442 -32.69 26.73 -39.95
C ASP A 442 -33.16 25.26 -39.90
N SER A 443 -34.48 25.05 -40.05
CA SER A 443 -35.07 23.71 -40.12
C SER A 443 -34.65 22.96 -41.39
N SER A 444 -34.11 23.67 -42.39
CA SER A 444 -33.60 23.08 -43.63
C SER A 444 -32.18 22.50 -43.48
N LEU A 445 -31.43 22.90 -42.44
CA LEU A 445 -30.07 22.39 -42.24
C LEU A 445 -30.08 20.95 -41.69
N PRO A 446 -29.15 20.09 -42.16
CA PRO A 446 -29.06 18.72 -41.70
C PRO A 446 -28.80 18.68 -40.20
N ARG A 447 -29.53 17.80 -39.50
CA ARG A 447 -29.34 17.56 -38.07
C ARG A 447 -27.88 17.18 -37.80
N LYS A 448 -27.32 17.71 -36.71
CA LYS A 448 -25.93 17.45 -36.32
C LYS A 448 -25.84 16.50 -35.14
N TYR A 449 -24.79 15.68 -35.15
CA TYR A 449 -24.35 14.91 -34.00
C TYR A 449 -23.57 15.81 -33.04
N LEU A 450 -23.49 15.39 -31.77
CA LEU A 450 -22.66 16.07 -30.79
C LEU A 450 -21.16 15.90 -31.17
N PRO A 451 -20.38 16.98 -31.33
CA PRO A 451 -18.95 16.86 -31.57
C PRO A 451 -18.26 16.15 -30.40
N ALA A 452 -17.34 15.24 -30.71
CA ALA A 452 -16.54 14.54 -29.68
C ALA A 452 -15.79 15.52 -28.76
N ALA A 453 -15.38 16.68 -29.28
CA ALA A 453 -14.69 17.73 -28.52
C ALA A 453 -15.53 18.36 -27.39
N LEU A 454 -16.86 18.19 -27.38
CA LEU A 454 -17.72 18.68 -26.30
C LEU A 454 -17.82 17.71 -25.11
N ILE A 455 -17.32 16.47 -25.26
CA ILE A 455 -17.26 15.49 -24.18
C ILE A 455 -15.88 15.55 -23.55
N THR A 456 -15.65 16.59 -22.75
CA THR A 456 -14.42 16.76 -21.97
C THR A 456 -14.44 15.89 -20.71
N ALA A 457 -13.30 15.73 -20.02
CA ALA A 457 -13.24 14.96 -18.77
C ALA A 457 -14.22 15.49 -17.71
N ASN A 458 -14.40 16.82 -17.63
CA ASN A 458 -15.36 17.47 -16.74
C ASN A 458 -16.79 17.10 -17.09
N VAL A 459 -17.16 17.22 -18.36
CA VAL A 459 -18.49 16.85 -18.85
C VAL A 459 -18.76 15.37 -18.57
N TRP A 460 -17.79 14.52 -18.89
CA TRP A 460 -17.87 13.08 -18.70
C TRP A 460 -18.06 12.71 -17.22
N ALA A 461 -17.35 13.37 -16.30
CA ALA A 461 -17.52 13.18 -14.87
C ALA A 461 -18.94 13.55 -14.39
N VAL A 462 -19.53 14.63 -14.91
CA VAL A 462 -20.92 15.00 -14.58
C VAL A 462 -21.90 13.95 -15.08
N PHE A 463 -21.69 13.40 -16.28
CA PHE A 463 -22.53 12.33 -16.83
C PHE A 463 -22.47 11.06 -15.99
N ILE A 464 -21.27 10.63 -15.56
CA ILE A 464 -21.12 9.45 -14.71
C ILE A 464 -21.74 9.67 -13.33
N ALA A 465 -21.63 10.88 -12.77
CA ALA A 465 -22.22 11.21 -11.47
C ALA A 465 -23.73 11.53 -11.51
N ALA A 466 -24.34 11.65 -12.70
CA ALA A 466 -25.76 11.97 -12.83
C ALA A 466 -26.67 10.78 -12.45
N PRO A 467 -27.89 11.00 -11.92
CA PRO A 467 -28.88 9.93 -11.83
C PRO A 467 -29.21 9.32 -13.21
N ILE A 468 -29.45 8.01 -13.29
CA ILE A 468 -29.77 7.34 -14.57
C ILE A 468 -31.01 7.95 -15.21
N GLU A 469 -32.02 8.24 -14.38
CA GLU A 469 -33.31 8.77 -14.78
C GLU A 469 -33.14 10.12 -15.46
N ALA A 470 -32.17 10.92 -15.01
CA ALA A 470 -31.85 12.22 -15.58
C ALA A 470 -31.17 12.07 -16.95
N LEU A 471 -30.29 11.09 -17.12
CA LEU A 471 -29.70 10.75 -18.43
C LEU A 471 -30.75 10.23 -19.42
N GLN A 472 -31.67 9.39 -18.97
CA GLN A 472 -32.78 8.90 -19.77
C GLN A 472 -33.76 10.02 -20.14
N ALA A 473 -34.04 10.95 -19.22
CA ALA A 473 -34.85 12.13 -19.50
C ALA A 473 -34.18 13.05 -20.52
N LEU A 474 -32.87 13.28 -20.40
CA LEU A 474 -32.08 14.03 -21.37
C LEU A 474 -32.15 13.40 -22.76
N LEU A 475 -31.91 12.08 -22.87
CA LEU A 475 -32.00 11.35 -24.13
C LEU A 475 -33.40 11.45 -24.76
N ARG A 476 -34.47 11.29 -23.96
CA ARG A 476 -35.85 11.44 -24.45
C ARG A 476 -36.12 12.84 -25.00
N ARG A 477 -35.68 13.90 -24.30
CA ARG A 477 -35.81 15.29 -24.78
C ARG A 477 -35.06 15.52 -26.10
N MET A 478 -33.88 14.90 -26.26
CA MET A 478 -33.12 14.96 -27.51
C MET A 478 -33.84 14.22 -28.65
N GLN A 479 -34.37 13.02 -28.39
CA GLN A 479 -35.10 12.21 -29.38
C GLN A 479 -36.41 12.87 -29.82
N ASN A 480 -37.13 13.51 -28.89
CA ASN A 480 -38.35 14.27 -29.17
C ASN A 480 -38.08 15.61 -29.88
N GLY A 481 -36.82 16.04 -29.97
CA GLY A 481 -36.44 17.34 -30.52
C GLY A 481 -36.82 18.53 -29.64
N GLU A 482 -37.09 18.28 -28.35
CA GLU A 482 -37.31 19.30 -27.32
C GLU A 482 -35.99 19.98 -26.91
N MET A 483 -34.85 19.32 -27.16
CA MET A 483 -33.52 19.86 -26.92
C MET A 483 -32.86 20.29 -28.24
N ARG A 484 -32.50 21.57 -28.33
CA ARG A 484 -31.76 22.15 -29.47
C ARG A 484 -30.25 21.92 -29.30
N TYR A 485 -29.54 21.86 -30.41
CA TYR A 485 -28.09 21.70 -30.43
C TYR A 485 -27.39 22.82 -29.64
N GLU A 486 -27.83 24.06 -29.82
CA GLU A 486 -27.27 25.25 -29.19
C GLU A 486 -27.43 25.21 -27.67
N HIS A 487 -28.64 24.87 -27.18
CA HIS A 487 -28.92 24.73 -25.75
C HIS A 487 -28.06 23.65 -25.09
N LEU A 488 -27.89 22.49 -25.74
CA LEU A 488 -27.04 21.42 -25.22
C LEU A 488 -25.57 21.85 -25.20
N ARG A 489 -25.09 22.49 -26.27
CA ARG A 489 -23.72 23.00 -26.34
C ARG A 489 -23.43 24.02 -25.24
N GLU A 490 -24.34 24.95 -24.99
CA GLU A 490 -24.19 25.96 -23.94
C GLU A 490 -24.22 25.34 -22.54
N GLY A 491 -25.10 24.37 -22.30
CA GLY A 491 -25.13 23.61 -21.04
C GLY A 491 -23.81 22.87 -20.77
N LEU A 492 -23.28 22.15 -21.77
CA LEU A 492 -22.00 21.45 -21.63
C LEU A 492 -20.83 22.40 -21.42
N LYS A 493 -20.80 23.54 -22.13
CA LYS A 493 -19.77 24.56 -21.94
C LYS A 493 -19.85 25.19 -20.54
N SER A 494 -21.06 25.46 -20.06
CA SER A 494 -21.28 25.98 -18.70
C SER A 494 -20.74 25.01 -17.64
N ILE A 495 -20.90 23.70 -17.82
CA ILE A 495 -20.30 22.69 -16.95
C ILE A 495 -18.77 22.75 -16.99
N GLU A 496 -18.19 22.82 -18.18
CA GLU A 496 -16.74 22.90 -18.36
C GLU A 496 -16.13 24.13 -17.67
N ASP A 497 -16.79 25.28 -17.79
CA ASP A 497 -16.34 26.56 -17.23
C ASP A 497 -16.51 26.61 -15.69
N ASN A 498 -17.59 26.01 -15.15
CA ASN A 498 -17.95 26.16 -13.74
C ASN A 498 -17.47 25.02 -12.83
N LEU A 499 -17.38 23.78 -13.32
CA LEU A 499 -17.07 22.60 -12.51
C LEU A 499 -15.72 22.70 -11.76
N PRO A 500 -14.61 23.18 -12.38
CA PRO A 500 -13.34 23.36 -11.66
C PRO A 500 -13.48 24.33 -10.49
N THR A 501 -14.32 25.35 -10.62
CA THR A 501 -14.55 26.32 -9.56
C THR A 501 -15.40 25.74 -8.43
N ILE A 502 -16.42 24.93 -8.74
CA ILE A 502 -17.21 24.19 -7.74
C ILE A 502 -16.29 23.26 -6.94
N MET A 503 -15.41 22.52 -7.62
CA MET A 503 -14.41 21.66 -6.96
C MET A 503 -13.43 22.43 -6.10
N LYS A 504 -12.99 23.62 -6.54
CA LYS A 504 -12.09 24.48 -5.77
C LYS A 504 -12.76 25.01 -4.51
N ILE A 505 -14.01 25.47 -4.60
CA ILE A 505 -14.80 25.95 -3.45
C ILE A 505 -15.00 24.81 -2.45
N SER A 506 -15.34 23.61 -2.92
CA SER A 506 -15.50 22.39 -2.11
C SER A 506 -14.26 22.03 -1.26
N ARG A 507 -13.07 22.52 -1.64
CA ARG A 507 -11.77 22.22 -1.00
C ARG A 507 -11.18 23.34 -0.15
N GLN A 508 -11.72 24.56 -0.23
CA GLN A 508 -11.17 25.69 0.51
C GLN A 508 -11.33 25.44 2.02
N LYS A 509 -10.20 25.30 2.72
CA LYS A 509 -10.13 25.07 4.15
C LYS A 509 -10.56 26.34 4.89
N HIS A 510 -11.61 26.23 5.72
CA HIS A 510 -11.70 27.05 6.92
C HIS A 510 -11.66 26.15 8.15
N PRO A 511 -10.82 26.45 9.16
CA PRO A 511 -10.89 25.77 10.44
C PRO A 511 -12.21 26.18 11.12
N PRO A 512 -13.14 25.25 11.41
CA PRO A 512 -14.21 25.58 12.33
C PRO A 512 -13.63 25.80 13.73
N PRO A 513 -14.25 26.62 14.60
CA PRO A 513 -13.89 26.66 16.01
C PRO A 513 -13.95 25.23 16.56
N LYS A 514 -12.90 24.84 17.30
CA LYS A 514 -12.73 23.49 17.84
C LYS A 514 -13.88 23.18 18.81
N LEU A 515 -14.85 22.39 18.38
CA LEU A 515 -15.83 21.72 19.25
C LEU A 515 -15.51 20.23 19.22
N LEU A 516 -14.95 19.75 20.32
CA LEU A 516 -14.58 18.34 20.51
C LEU A 516 -15.77 17.65 21.20
N VAL A 517 -16.57 16.90 20.45
CA VAL A 517 -17.57 15.98 21.00
C VAL A 517 -17.14 14.57 20.63
N ALA A 518 -16.79 13.78 21.64
CA ALA A 518 -16.47 12.37 21.50
C ALA A 518 -17.76 11.54 21.49
N LEU A 519 -17.98 10.75 20.45
CA LEU A 519 -19.00 9.70 20.47
C LEU A 519 -18.47 8.52 21.31
N THR A 520 -18.75 8.55 22.61
CA THR A 520 -18.71 7.37 23.48
C THR A 520 -20.11 7.12 24.01
N SER A 521 -20.61 5.90 23.83
CA SER A 521 -21.91 5.48 24.35
C SER A 521 -21.87 5.40 25.88
N SER A 522 -22.25 6.47 26.55
CA SER A 522 -22.79 6.45 27.90
C SER A 522 -23.54 7.75 28.15
N THR A 523 -24.84 7.61 28.37
CA THR A 523 -25.79 8.63 28.84
C THR A 523 -25.23 9.43 30.02
N LEU A 524 -25.19 10.77 29.91
CA LEU A 524 -25.70 11.74 30.92
C LEU A 524 -25.44 13.20 30.53
N ASP A 525 -26.49 14.01 30.77
CA ASP A 525 -26.63 15.46 30.86
C ASP A 525 -25.34 16.31 30.92
N LEU A 526 -25.16 17.23 29.97
CA LEU A 526 -24.39 18.46 30.18
C LEU A 526 -24.77 19.58 29.18
N ALA A 527 -26.05 19.97 29.13
CA ALA A 527 -26.53 21.02 28.23
C ALA A 527 -26.53 22.45 28.81
N SER A 528 -26.01 22.71 30.02
CA SER A 528 -26.29 23.98 30.71
C SER A 528 -25.14 24.97 30.95
N GLN A 529 -23.90 24.75 30.48
CA GLN A 529 -22.82 25.72 30.77
C GLN A 529 -21.75 25.87 29.66
N ILE A 530 -22.05 26.61 28.59
CA ILE A 530 -21.01 27.25 27.75
C ILE A 530 -21.47 28.67 27.35
N PRO A 531 -20.68 29.73 27.59
CA PRO A 531 -21.04 31.09 27.19
C PRO A 531 -20.91 31.30 25.68
N ALA A 532 -21.89 32.01 25.10
CA ALA A 532 -21.98 32.26 23.67
C ALA A 532 -20.83 33.14 23.17
N SER A 533 -19.93 32.59 22.37
CA SER A 533 -19.04 33.38 21.51
C SER A 533 -19.68 33.50 20.13
N ARG A 534 -19.74 34.73 19.60
CA ARG A 534 -20.36 35.03 18.30
C ARG A 534 -19.56 34.37 17.16
N PRO A 535 -20.19 33.54 16.30
CA PRO A 535 -19.53 33.03 15.10
C PRO A 535 -19.40 34.13 14.04
N VAL A 536 -18.30 34.08 13.30
CA VAL A 536 -17.99 34.95 12.16
C VAL A 536 -18.49 34.27 10.89
N ALA A 537 -19.37 34.93 10.14
CA ALA A 537 -20.04 34.39 8.94
C ALA A 537 -19.07 34.05 7.79
N VAL A 538 -19.39 32.99 7.05
CA VAL A 538 -18.62 32.49 5.89
C VAL A 538 -19.34 32.85 4.56
N PRO A 539 -18.73 33.62 3.65
CA PRO A 539 -19.43 34.26 2.51
C PRO A 539 -19.65 33.39 1.26
N TYR A 540 -19.52 32.06 1.31
CA TYR A 540 -19.36 31.25 0.08
C TYR A 540 -20.60 30.49 -0.42
N ALA A 541 -21.70 30.40 0.34
CA ALA A 541 -22.87 29.62 -0.08
C ALA A 541 -23.60 30.19 -1.31
N SER A 542 -23.71 31.52 -1.44
CA SER A 542 -24.30 32.17 -2.62
C SER A 542 -23.49 31.93 -3.90
N ALA A 543 -22.15 31.99 -3.81
CA ALA A 543 -21.25 31.67 -4.91
C ALA A 543 -21.29 30.18 -5.31
N TYR A 544 -21.68 29.31 -4.38
CA TYR A 544 -21.84 27.88 -4.62
C TYR A 544 -23.18 27.58 -5.32
N CYS A 545 -24.29 28.11 -4.81
CA CYS A 545 -25.63 27.92 -5.38
C CYS A 545 -25.78 28.48 -6.80
N SER A 546 -25.21 29.66 -7.08
CA SER A 546 -25.23 30.24 -8.43
C SER A 546 -24.48 29.38 -9.45
N LYS A 547 -23.39 28.71 -9.04
CA LYS A 547 -22.60 27.83 -9.92
C LYS A 547 -23.19 26.44 -10.07
N LEU A 548 -23.90 25.92 -9.06
CA LEU A 548 -24.63 24.65 -9.17
C LEU A 548 -25.73 24.66 -10.23
N SER A 549 -26.22 25.85 -10.63
CA SER A 549 -27.19 25.97 -11.72
C SER A 549 -26.71 25.33 -13.04
N CYS A 550 -25.39 25.27 -13.28
CA CYS A 550 -24.84 24.59 -14.46
C CYS A 550 -25.09 23.07 -14.44
N LEU A 551 -25.21 22.47 -13.26
CA LEU A 551 -25.53 21.05 -13.10
C LEU A 551 -27.01 20.78 -13.37
N GLY A 552 -27.90 21.78 -13.27
CA GLY A 552 -29.34 21.64 -13.48
C GLY A 552 -29.73 21.31 -14.91
N PHE A 553 -28.77 21.40 -15.82
CA PHE A 553 -28.90 20.91 -17.18
C PHE A 553 -28.91 19.37 -17.26
N ILE A 554 -28.16 18.70 -16.37
CA ILE A 554 -28.01 17.23 -16.34
C ILE A 554 -28.72 16.62 -15.14
N TRP A 555 -28.77 17.32 -14.01
CA TRP A 555 -29.45 16.90 -12.80
C TRP A 555 -30.87 17.48 -12.79
N GLU A 556 -31.82 16.74 -12.21
CA GLU A 556 -33.21 17.19 -12.14
C GLU A 556 -33.30 18.57 -11.46
N TRP A 557 -33.86 19.58 -12.15
CA TRP A 557 -33.91 20.96 -11.64
C TRP A 557 -34.60 21.05 -10.28
N THR A 558 -35.62 20.22 -10.04
CA THR A 558 -36.32 20.09 -8.75
C THR A 558 -35.37 19.72 -7.61
N ARG A 559 -34.33 18.92 -7.87
CA ARG A 559 -33.31 18.56 -6.88
C ARG A 559 -32.40 19.75 -6.57
N ILE A 560 -31.99 20.51 -7.58
CA ILE A 560 -31.22 21.75 -7.40
C ILE A 560 -32.03 22.82 -6.67
N GLU A 561 -33.31 22.92 -6.99
CA GLU A 561 -34.19 23.85 -6.31
C GLU A 561 -34.45 23.44 -4.85
N ARG A 562 -34.53 22.14 -4.55
CA ARG A 562 -34.56 21.66 -3.14
C ARG A 562 -33.29 22.05 -2.39
N TYR A 563 -32.11 21.93 -3.01
CA TYR A 563 -30.86 22.44 -2.43
C TYR A 563 -30.94 23.95 -2.18
N ARG A 564 -31.41 24.72 -3.16
CA ARG A 564 -31.52 26.17 -3.06
C ARG A 564 -32.50 26.60 -1.97
N GLN A 565 -33.66 25.94 -1.89
CA GLN A 565 -34.71 26.21 -0.90
C GLN A 565 -34.27 25.85 0.51
N GLN A 566 -33.56 24.72 0.69
CA GLN A 566 -33.09 24.28 2.01
C GLN A 566 -32.00 25.21 2.59
N TYR A 567 -31.22 25.86 1.74
CA TYR A 567 -30.11 26.73 2.16
C TYR A 567 -30.41 28.23 2.15
N GLY A 568 -31.64 28.62 1.79
CA GLY A 568 -32.08 30.01 1.81
C GLY A 568 -31.22 30.88 0.88
N TYR A 569 -31.65 31.03 -0.37
CA TYR A 569 -31.22 32.16 -1.18
C TYR A 569 -32.05 33.39 -0.75
N ASP A 570 -31.96 33.78 0.51
CA ASP A 570 -32.40 35.11 0.94
C ASP A 570 -31.17 36.00 0.82
N GLU A 571 -31.17 36.91 -0.16
CA GLU A 571 -30.02 37.80 -0.40
C GLU A 571 -29.70 38.68 0.83
N ASP A 572 -30.62 38.75 1.79
CA ASP A 572 -30.55 39.57 2.99
C ASP A 572 -30.11 38.80 4.28
N GLU A 573 -30.06 37.46 4.30
CA GLU A 573 -29.65 36.68 5.50
C GLU A 573 -28.34 35.90 5.31
N GLN A 574 -27.20 36.58 5.52
CA GLN A 574 -25.84 35.99 5.51
C GLN A 574 -25.55 34.98 6.65
N ASN A 575 -26.53 34.60 7.48
CA ASN A 575 -26.34 33.76 8.67
C ASN A 575 -26.95 32.34 8.56
N ALA A 576 -27.54 31.96 7.42
CA ALA A 576 -28.33 30.73 7.33
C ALA A 576 -27.52 29.41 7.25
N THR A 577 -26.20 29.45 7.00
CA THR A 577 -25.41 28.25 6.65
C THR A 577 -24.83 27.49 7.84
N ASP A 578 -24.75 28.11 9.02
CA ASP A 578 -24.25 27.48 10.27
C ASP A 578 -25.39 26.86 11.10
N ARG A 579 -26.45 26.38 10.45
CA ARG A 579 -27.45 25.56 11.14
C ARG A 579 -26.81 24.22 11.52
N THR A 580 -26.87 23.89 12.81
CA THR A 580 -26.42 22.63 13.44
C THR A 580 -26.67 21.35 12.63
N PRO A 581 -27.79 21.15 11.90
CA PRO A 581 -28.01 19.97 11.06
C PRO A 581 -26.96 19.71 9.97
N ASN A 582 -26.06 20.63 9.63
CA ASN A 582 -25.17 20.42 8.47
C ASN A 582 -23.71 20.10 8.83
N ILE A 583 -23.40 19.90 10.11
CA ILE A 583 -22.05 19.63 10.58
C ILE A 583 -21.94 18.19 11.05
N ILE A 584 -21.05 17.43 10.40
CA ILE A 584 -20.69 16.08 10.85
C ILE A 584 -19.29 16.15 11.47
N SER A 585 -19.20 15.71 12.72
CA SER A 585 -17.92 15.57 13.39
C SER A 585 -17.26 14.26 12.96
N LEU A 586 -16.06 14.36 12.40
CA LEU A 586 -15.26 13.20 11.99
C LEU A 586 -13.91 13.23 12.65
N ASN A 587 -13.33 12.05 12.82
CA ASN A 587 -11.92 11.91 13.21
C ASN A 587 -11.04 12.75 12.25
N PRO A 588 -10.01 13.47 12.75
CA PRO A 588 -9.16 14.33 11.91
C PRO A 588 -8.57 13.65 10.67
N ILE A 589 -8.25 12.35 10.76
CA ILE A 589 -7.72 11.57 9.64
C ILE A 589 -8.81 11.34 8.58
N VAL A 590 -10.01 10.92 9.01
CA VAL A 590 -11.15 10.68 8.11
C VAL A 590 -11.58 12.00 7.46
N ARG A 591 -11.66 13.08 8.24
CA ARG A 591 -11.94 14.43 7.75
C ARG A 591 -10.92 14.87 6.69
N HIS A 592 -9.63 14.75 6.99
CA HIS A 592 -8.56 15.14 6.05
C HIS A 592 -8.66 14.39 4.72
N ARG A 593 -9.05 13.12 4.74
CA ARG A 593 -9.22 12.31 3.53
C ARG A 593 -10.52 12.62 2.79
N TRP A 594 -11.61 12.91 3.50
CA TRP A 594 -12.85 13.38 2.88
C TRP A 594 -12.66 14.75 2.20
N ASP A 595 -11.96 15.68 2.84
CA ASP A 595 -11.62 16.99 2.29
C ASP A 595 -10.80 16.90 0.98
N LYS A 596 -10.03 15.82 0.84
CA LYS A 596 -9.25 15.50 -0.37
C LYS A 596 -10.02 14.65 -1.40
N SER A 597 -11.30 14.35 -1.14
CA SER A 597 -12.11 13.41 -1.94
C SER A 597 -11.47 12.02 -2.08
N GLN A 598 -10.66 11.59 -1.09
CA GLN A 598 -10.05 10.26 -1.02
C GLN A 598 -10.95 9.22 -0.33
N ILE A 599 -11.96 9.70 0.40
CA ILE A 599 -13.04 8.91 0.97
C ILE A 599 -14.31 9.68 0.65
N THR A 600 -15.34 8.96 0.22
CA THR A 600 -16.66 9.54 0.01
C THR A 600 -17.70 8.71 0.74
N PHE A 601 -18.82 9.32 1.07
CA PHE A 601 -19.89 8.64 1.77
C PHE A 601 -21.17 8.74 0.96
N GLU A 602 -21.62 7.61 0.44
CA GLU A 602 -22.86 7.50 -0.32
C GLU A 602 -24.03 7.40 0.66
N PRO A 603 -24.99 8.34 0.68
CA PRO A 603 -26.24 8.13 1.39
C PRO A 603 -27.05 7.06 0.64
N VAL A 604 -27.34 5.94 1.31
CA VAL A 604 -27.98 4.77 0.70
C VAL A 604 -29.50 4.90 0.74
N HIS A 605 -30.04 5.19 1.91
CA HIS A 605 -31.47 5.30 2.15
C HIS A 605 -31.74 6.00 3.48
N LYS A 606 -32.92 6.64 3.59
CA LYS A 606 -33.46 7.18 4.84
C LYS A 606 -34.62 6.26 5.27
N PRO A 607 -34.36 5.21 6.07
CA PRO A 607 -35.39 4.24 6.45
C PRO A 607 -36.52 4.86 7.29
N ASP A 608 -36.22 5.90 8.06
CA ASP A 608 -37.17 6.67 8.86
C ASP A 608 -36.65 8.09 9.12
N ASP A 609 -37.43 8.92 9.84
CA ASP A 609 -37.04 10.29 10.15
C ASP A 609 -35.86 10.43 11.12
N HIS A 610 -35.47 9.36 11.80
CA HIS A 610 -34.44 9.35 12.84
C HIS A 610 -33.13 8.70 12.39
N THR A 611 -33.08 8.12 11.19
CA THR A 611 -31.97 7.30 10.74
C THR A 611 -31.60 7.61 9.30
N ILE A 612 -30.31 7.80 9.05
CA ILE A 612 -29.75 7.89 7.69
C ILE A 612 -28.72 6.79 7.52
N ARG A 613 -28.93 5.93 6.52
CA ARG A 613 -28.02 4.84 6.19
C ARG A 613 -26.96 5.31 5.21
N TRP A 614 -25.70 5.15 5.58
CA TRP A 614 -24.53 5.57 4.82
C TRP A 614 -23.72 4.38 4.37
N ARG A 615 -23.13 4.46 3.19
CA ARG A 615 -22.14 3.51 2.69
C ARG A 615 -20.83 4.26 2.50
N ASN A 616 -19.76 3.77 3.12
CA ASN A 616 -18.43 4.26 2.85
C ASN A 616 -17.99 3.76 1.47
N ASP A 617 -17.68 4.67 0.56
CA ASP A 617 -17.01 4.38 -0.71
C ASP A 617 -15.57 4.89 -0.58
N LEU A 618 -14.67 3.95 -0.25
CA LEU A 618 -13.24 4.23 -0.18
C LEU A 618 -12.76 4.32 -1.62
N ALA A 619 -12.44 5.53 -2.08
CA ALA A 619 -12.18 5.83 -3.48
C ALA A 619 -11.24 4.81 -4.14
N THR A 620 -11.83 3.75 -4.69
CA THR A 620 -11.21 2.97 -5.72
C THR A 620 -11.29 3.90 -6.91
N ASP A 621 -10.15 4.47 -7.31
CA ASP A 621 -10.06 5.47 -8.38
C ASP A 621 -11.08 5.14 -9.49
N PRO A 622 -12.18 5.90 -9.61
CA PRO A 622 -13.28 5.50 -10.46
C PRO A 622 -12.84 5.48 -11.93
N ARG A 623 -11.73 6.15 -12.29
CA ARG A 623 -11.07 6.03 -13.60
C ARG A 623 -10.72 4.57 -13.93
N LYS A 624 -10.35 3.74 -12.94
CA LYS A 624 -9.99 2.32 -13.12
C LYS A 624 -11.12 1.44 -13.62
N PHE A 625 -12.38 1.83 -13.40
CA PHE A 625 -13.56 1.10 -13.88
C PHE A 625 -14.08 1.61 -15.23
N LEU A 626 -13.47 2.68 -15.74
CA LEU A 626 -14.09 3.58 -16.70
C LEU A 626 -13.24 3.82 -17.96
N ASP A 627 -12.06 3.21 -18.05
CA ASP A 627 -11.07 3.59 -19.06
C ASP A 627 -11.05 2.65 -20.29
N PRO A 628 -11.69 3.11 -21.38
CA PRO A 628 -11.10 3.05 -22.71
C PRO A 628 -10.93 4.42 -23.39
N PHE A 629 -11.09 5.56 -22.70
CA PHE A 629 -11.21 6.88 -23.36
C PHE A 629 -10.35 8.03 -22.78
N VAL A 630 -9.50 7.82 -21.77
CA VAL A 630 -8.64 8.89 -21.24
C VAL A 630 -7.16 8.52 -21.41
N ASN A 631 -6.41 9.36 -22.14
CA ASN A 631 -4.99 9.14 -22.42
C ASN A 631 -4.15 9.07 -21.13
N ASP A 632 -3.57 7.90 -20.90
CA ASP A 632 -2.94 7.51 -19.65
C ASP A 632 -1.45 7.92 -19.60
N LYS A 633 -1.18 9.10 -19.04
CA LYS A 633 0.15 9.49 -18.55
C LYS A 633 0.00 9.92 -17.09
N LEU A 634 0.59 9.13 -16.19
CA LEU A 634 0.91 9.42 -14.78
C LEU A 634 -0.14 9.05 -13.71
N VAL A 635 -0.18 7.78 -13.27
CA VAL A 635 -0.42 7.41 -11.84
C VAL A 635 0.25 6.05 -11.55
N THR A 636 1.17 5.97 -10.57
CA THR A 636 1.93 4.74 -10.21
C THR A 636 1.65 4.18 -8.81
N GLU A 637 0.55 4.55 -8.15
CA GLU A 637 0.25 4.05 -6.79
C GLU A 637 -0.96 3.10 -6.77
N GLY A 638 -0.77 1.93 -6.15
CA GLY A 638 -1.84 0.95 -5.92
C GLY A 638 -2.93 1.50 -4.98
N PRO A 639 -4.14 0.90 -4.95
CA PRO A 639 -5.21 1.36 -4.08
C PRO A 639 -4.77 1.35 -2.61
N LEU A 640 -4.76 2.52 -1.98
CA LEU A 640 -4.46 2.69 -0.56
C LEU A 640 -5.54 1.98 0.28
N GLU A 641 -5.19 0.89 0.97
CA GLU A 641 -6.09 0.24 1.92
C GLU A 641 -6.26 1.17 3.14
N ILE A 642 -7.34 1.94 3.16
CA ILE A 642 -7.68 2.82 4.27
C ILE A 642 -8.38 1.97 5.35
N ARG A 643 -7.74 1.85 6.52
CA ARG A 643 -8.37 1.21 7.68
C ARG A 643 -9.02 2.26 8.57
N VAL A 644 -10.33 2.40 8.46
CA VAL A 644 -11.12 3.18 9.43
C VAL A 644 -11.79 2.18 10.37
N GLY A 645 -11.45 2.21 11.66
CA GLY A 645 -12.10 1.37 12.67
C GLY A 645 -13.32 2.07 13.26
N SER A 646 -14.44 1.37 13.40
CA SER A 646 -15.56 1.85 14.21
C SER A 646 -15.24 1.60 15.69
N SER A 647 -15.28 2.64 16.51
CA SER A 647 -15.12 2.51 17.97
C SER A 647 -16.29 1.75 18.61
N VAL A 648 -17.47 1.80 18.00
CA VAL A 648 -18.69 1.16 18.51
C VAL A 648 -18.72 -0.33 18.19
N THR A 649 -18.46 -0.72 16.94
CA THR A 649 -18.54 -2.13 16.52
C THR A 649 -17.21 -2.87 16.60
N GLN A 650 -16.10 -2.16 16.86
CA GLN A 650 -14.72 -2.66 16.78
C GLN A 650 -14.36 -3.30 15.42
N HIS A 651 -15.20 -3.12 14.40
CA HIS A 651 -14.97 -3.63 13.07
C HIS A 651 -14.21 -2.59 12.23
N THR A 652 -13.31 -3.09 11.38
CA THR A 652 -12.68 -2.26 10.35
C THR A 652 -13.71 -2.01 9.25
N ALA A 653 -14.11 -0.75 9.07
CA ALA A 653 -14.93 -0.31 7.96
C ALA A 653 -14.13 -0.51 6.66
N ARG A 654 -14.60 -1.43 5.83
CA ARG A 654 -14.09 -1.67 4.48
C ARG A 654 -14.83 -0.80 3.48
N ASP A 655 -14.34 -0.78 2.25
CA ASP A 655 -15.10 -0.23 1.13
C ASP A 655 -16.46 -0.94 1.02
N GLY A 656 -17.52 -0.17 0.77
CA GLY A 656 -18.91 -0.62 0.79
C GLY A 656 -19.48 -0.87 2.19
N TYR A 657 -18.77 -0.55 3.28
CA TYR A 657 -19.29 -0.73 4.64
C TYR A 657 -20.45 0.23 4.90
N VAL A 658 -21.57 -0.33 5.36
CA VAL A 658 -22.80 0.42 5.63
C VAL A 658 -22.93 0.68 7.14
N PHE A 659 -23.19 1.92 7.51
CA PHE A 659 -23.48 2.32 8.89
C PHE A 659 -24.69 3.23 8.95
N ASP A 660 -25.43 3.16 10.06
CA ASP A 660 -26.61 3.98 10.30
C ASP A 660 -26.20 5.15 11.22
N ILE A 661 -26.50 6.39 10.79
CA ILE A 661 -26.42 7.59 11.64
C ILE A 661 -27.81 7.79 12.21
N THR A 662 -27.92 7.68 13.53
CA THR A 662 -29.19 7.87 14.26
C THR A 662 -29.14 9.13 15.12
N SER A 663 -30.29 9.80 15.28
CA SER A 663 -30.47 10.91 16.22
C SER A 663 -31.86 10.85 16.82
N GLU A 664 -31.96 11.09 18.12
CA GLU A 664 -33.26 11.22 18.81
C GLU A 664 -34.06 12.42 18.27
N ASP A 665 -33.35 13.50 17.89
CA ASP A 665 -33.93 14.65 17.21
C ASP A 665 -33.62 14.58 15.69
N PRO A 666 -34.63 14.37 14.83
CA PRO A 666 -34.49 14.41 13.36
C PRO A 666 -33.88 15.70 12.84
N ALA A 667 -34.06 16.82 13.55
CA ALA A 667 -33.52 18.12 13.16
C ALA A 667 -32.00 18.22 13.36
N LEU A 668 -31.38 17.28 14.07
CA LEU A 668 -29.92 17.18 14.21
C LEU A 668 -29.28 16.23 13.19
N LEU A 669 -30.07 15.48 12.41
CA LEU A 669 -29.51 14.65 11.36
C LEU A 669 -28.99 15.48 10.20
N PRO A 670 -27.88 15.06 9.58
CA PRO A 670 -27.40 15.67 8.35
C PRO A 670 -28.44 15.56 7.24
N SER A 671 -28.69 16.66 6.52
CA SER A 671 -29.64 16.64 5.41
C SER A 671 -29.23 15.58 4.37
N TYR A 672 -30.12 14.62 4.09
CA TYR A 672 -29.90 13.57 3.09
C TYR A 672 -29.48 14.14 1.74
N ASP A 673 -30.21 15.17 1.29
CA ASP A 673 -29.96 15.79 0.01
C ASP A 673 -28.51 16.32 -0.02
N VAL A 674 -28.05 16.98 1.04
CA VAL A 674 -26.74 17.65 1.10
C VAL A 674 -25.59 16.66 1.03
N LEU A 675 -25.79 15.52 1.67
CA LEU A 675 -24.86 14.41 1.61
C LEU A 675 -24.79 13.81 0.21
N ASP A 676 -25.94 13.66 -0.47
CA ASP A 676 -25.99 13.20 -1.87
C ASP A 676 -25.25 14.18 -2.79
N LEU A 677 -25.44 15.48 -2.58
CA LEU A 677 -24.71 16.53 -3.31
C LEU A 677 -23.21 16.44 -3.07
N ARG A 678 -22.79 16.34 -1.80
CA ARG A 678 -21.37 16.27 -1.43
C ARG A 678 -20.72 15.03 -2.01
N TYR A 679 -21.37 13.87 -1.87
CA TYR A 679 -20.93 12.60 -2.45
C TYR A 679 -20.71 12.72 -3.95
N ARG A 680 -21.69 13.24 -4.69
CA ARG A 680 -21.57 13.41 -6.15
C ARG A 680 -20.45 14.37 -6.54
N ILE A 681 -20.23 15.43 -5.77
CA ILE A 681 -19.15 16.39 -6.02
C ILE A 681 -17.78 15.74 -5.77
N ASP A 682 -17.65 14.98 -4.70
CA ASP A 682 -16.43 14.24 -4.42
C ASP A 682 -16.19 13.15 -5.49
N LEU A 683 -17.24 12.46 -5.96
CA LEU A 683 -17.17 11.50 -7.06
C LEU A 683 -16.71 12.18 -8.37
N MET A 684 -17.29 13.33 -8.72
CA MET A 684 -16.84 14.13 -9.87
C MET A 684 -15.38 14.55 -9.71
N ALA A 685 -14.98 14.98 -8.51
CA ALA A 685 -13.61 15.42 -8.22
C ALA A 685 -12.60 14.28 -8.34
N ALA A 686 -12.99 13.07 -7.93
CA ALA A 686 -12.19 11.86 -8.13
C ALA A 686 -12.07 11.50 -9.62
N LEU A 687 -13.18 11.53 -10.37
CA LEU A 687 -13.22 11.22 -11.80
C LEU A 687 -12.35 12.15 -12.65
N VAL A 688 -12.28 13.44 -12.29
CA VAL A 688 -11.45 14.45 -12.98
C VAL A 688 -9.97 14.38 -12.56
N GLY A 689 -9.60 13.48 -11.63
CA GLY A 689 -8.24 13.39 -11.08
C GLY A 689 -7.86 14.56 -10.18
N ALA A 690 -8.84 15.39 -9.80
CA ALA A 690 -8.56 16.58 -9.01
C ALA A 690 -8.12 16.21 -7.58
N GLY A 691 -8.42 15.01 -7.07
CA GLY A 691 -8.04 14.55 -5.72
C GLY A 691 -6.54 14.23 -5.54
N GLU A 692 -5.78 14.19 -6.63
CA GLU A 692 -4.34 13.93 -6.63
C GLU A 692 -3.60 15.24 -6.35
N GLY A 693 -3.16 15.44 -5.11
CA GLY A 693 -2.41 16.64 -4.74
C GLY A 693 -1.15 16.75 -5.59
N SER A 694 -1.04 17.82 -6.38
CA SER A 694 0.22 18.19 -7.04
C SER A 694 1.29 18.29 -5.95
N GLY A 695 2.24 17.36 -5.94
CA GLY A 695 3.38 17.45 -5.03
C GLY A 695 4.08 18.78 -5.27
N ASP A 696 4.13 19.63 -4.26
CA ASP A 696 4.90 20.88 -4.28
C ASP A 696 6.37 20.52 -4.52
N ALA A 697 6.80 20.58 -5.78
CA ALA A 697 8.17 20.32 -6.19
C ALA A 697 9.06 21.47 -5.71
N VAL A 698 9.85 21.21 -4.67
CA VAL A 698 10.92 22.11 -4.22
C VAL A 698 12.01 22.12 -5.30
N SER A 699 12.16 23.25 -5.99
CA SER A 699 13.13 23.51 -7.05
C SER A 699 14.57 23.48 -6.54
N SER A 700 15.40 22.54 -7.03
CA SER A 700 16.84 22.50 -6.79
C SER A 700 17.59 23.33 -7.84
N SER A 701 18.19 24.45 -7.42
CA SER A 701 19.15 25.20 -8.22
C SER A 701 20.53 24.52 -8.15
N THR A 702 21.04 24.01 -9.27
CA THR A 702 22.45 23.61 -9.44
C THR A 702 23.33 24.84 -9.63
N ALA A 703 24.22 25.10 -8.68
CA ALA A 703 25.33 26.04 -8.84
C ALA A 703 26.61 25.27 -9.21
N GLU A 704 27.15 25.60 -10.39
CA GLU A 704 28.46 25.22 -10.87
C GLU A 704 29.56 25.82 -9.97
N TRP A 705 30.60 25.03 -9.67
CA TRP A 705 31.86 25.53 -9.12
C TRP A 705 33.01 25.00 -9.98
N GLU A 706 33.60 25.91 -10.75
CA GLU A 706 34.95 25.80 -11.32
C GLU A 706 35.99 26.44 -10.40
N CYS A 707 37.25 26.05 -10.64
CA CYS A 707 38.52 26.57 -10.12
C CYS A 707 38.88 26.24 -8.65
N GLY A 708 40.08 25.74 -8.34
CA GLY A 708 41.27 25.51 -9.14
C GLY A 708 42.52 25.41 -8.25
N SER A 709 43.64 25.02 -8.86
CA SER A 709 45.03 25.07 -8.36
C SER A 709 45.46 23.94 -7.41
N SER A 710 46.64 23.32 -7.49
CA SER A 710 47.77 23.39 -8.43
C SER A 710 48.90 22.47 -7.93
N ALA A 711 49.66 21.88 -8.86
CA ALA A 711 51.09 21.50 -8.77
C ALA A 711 51.48 20.37 -7.76
N ALA A 712 52.44 19.47 -7.99
CA ALA A 712 53.55 19.39 -8.95
C ALA A 712 54.06 17.93 -9.05
N SER A 713 54.91 17.69 -10.07
CA SER A 713 55.99 16.67 -10.14
C SER A 713 55.54 15.21 -10.39
N GLY A 714 56.03 14.47 -11.38
CA GLY A 714 57.16 14.69 -12.28
C GLY A 714 57.29 13.54 -13.30
N CYS A 715 58.16 13.78 -14.29
CA CYS A 715 58.55 12.91 -15.40
C CYS A 715 58.85 11.45 -15.04
N SER A 716 58.45 10.52 -15.91
CA SER A 716 59.39 9.85 -16.82
C SER A 716 58.65 8.96 -17.82
N ARG A 717 58.87 9.25 -19.09
CA ARG A 717 58.52 8.43 -20.25
C ARG A 717 59.80 7.72 -20.66
N GLU A 718 59.81 6.40 -20.63
CA GLU A 718 60.78 5.58 -21.36
C GLU A 718 60.02 4.53 -22.15
N ASP A 719 60.45 4.39 -23.40
CA ASP A 719 59.98 3.47 -24.41
C ASP A 719 60.33 2.01 -24.06
N VAL A 720 59.39 1.08 -24.24
CA VAL A 720 59.47 -0.19 -25.02
C VAL A 720 58.03 -0.67 -25.27
#